data_AF-A0AAJ0MD56-F1
#
_entry.id   AF-A0AAJ0MD56-F1
#
_cell.length_a   1.000
_cell.length_b   1.000
_cell.length_c   1.000
_cell.angle_alpha   90.00
_cell.angle_beta   90.00
_cell.angle_gamma   90.00
#
_symmetry.space_group_name_H-M   'P 1'
#
loop_
_entity.id
_entity.type
_entity.pdbx_description
1 polymer ?
#
loop_
_entity_poly.entity_id
_entity_poly.type
_entity_poly.pdbx_seq_one_letter_code
_entity_poly.pdbx_strand_id
1 'polypeptide(L)'
;MVADALAYHPAVAHYLKFVATTVGRDKLLRTVQYFARFYAWYLLRTNRPQTAAAPWEAIKKQFGLVRKVLRAGKNIEHLKAAAVAADAKTTDPVLRYAAVGRQLGYAGYLTLDLATLLDVLGVRKSKSTKRFQQEAFRFWAIGLLCSVVAQTYTLYQLKVREARVDRKEGEGVVESKRIALERTASRLQLTSDLCDLTVPVSALGWASLDDGFVGLSGTLSSLIGVMAAPAVPGELGLSIVGLGTQYPPYALETASALSTLSKRFYPDSPAMQKILAINRYTGIDQRSSIGTPDHPIVNQAAAPTIAELHQTFMSDGVPMAVSAARKALAEARVEPAQVTHIVSTTCTDSANPGYDHYVAKDLGLGPGVEKVLLHGVGCSGGLAALRTAANLCLGHAMRGRPARILVVALEVSTTMVRSEMDSINALQETRIGVALFSDCGSAVVLSNGVGEQAEPVYELLGWENLVIPDTEDDLGFDVDPVGWKVVLTPRVPKLTQSVLQPAYTALMSNLPSLPAGYRLPADFDWAMHPGGATILTGAEKAMAITPEHMRASYDTYINHGNSSSATIFSVLDRLRSKEMDALAPAGRVRDYIVGCAFGPGITVEMCMLKRNLTVASRISGLQTPPETESEASGPSEDGRDDGGSEFDIVPETEAVARMSGAGKGDDTSRTSPDVNNSAVGGRLEAVESDAFISEALEGVELD
;
A
#
# COMPACT_ATOMS: atom_id res chain seq x y z
N MET A 1 35.87 -11.49 5.01
CA MET A 1 35.01 -11.45 6.21
C MET A 1 34.80 -10.04 6.75
N VAL A 2 35.76 -9.43 7.47
CA VAL A 2 35.53 -8.10 8.10
C VAL A 2 35.31 -6.98 7.08
N ALA A 3 36.02 -7.01 5.94
CA ALA A 3 35.84 -6.04 4.86
C ALA A 3 34.44 -6.12 4.23
N ASP A 4 33.93 -7.33 4.00
CA ASP A 4 32.59 -7.57 3.44
C ASP A 4 31.50 -7.10 4.40
N ALA A 5 31.62 -7.43 5.69
CA ALA A 5 30.70 -6.98 6.73
C ALA A 5 30.66 -5.44 6.85
N LEU A 6 31.72 -4.73 6.47
CA LEU A 6 31.74 -3.28 6.38
C LEU A 6 31.15 -2.78 5.05
N ALA A 7 31.51 -3.40 3.91
CA ALA A 7 31.06 -3.00 2.57
C ALA A 7 29.55 -3.15 2.38
N TYR A 8 28.96 -4.23 2.89
CA TYR A 8 27.52 -4.49 2.87
C TYR A 8 26.77 -3.89 4.08
N HIS A 9 27.44 -3.11 4.94
CA HIS A 9 26.78 -2.50 6.09
C HIS A 9 25.77 -1.43 5.63
N PRO A 10 24.51 -1.41 6.11
CA PRO A 10 23.50 -0.45 5.66
C PRO A 10 23.91 1.03 5.77
N ALA A 11 24.75 1.38 6.75
CA ALA A 11 25.28 2.74 6.89
C ALA A 11 26.20 3.16 5.71
N VAL A 12 26.90 2.22 5.07
CA VAL A 12 27.73 2.48 3.87
C VAL A 12 26.83 2.70 2.66
N ALA A 13 25.80 1.89 2.45
CA ALA A 13 24.80 2.11 1.40
C ALA A 13 24.07 3.47 1.58
N HIS A 14 23.69 3.82 2.81
CA HIS A 14 23.09 5.11 3.13
C HIS A 14 24.06 6.28 2.89
N TYR A 15 25.33 6.15 3.31
CA TYR A 15 26.38 7.13 3.03
C TYR A 15 26.58 7.32 1.51
N LEU A 16 26.66 6.24 0.75
CA LEU A 16 26.81 6.28 -0.72
C LEU A 16 25.62 6.98 -1.40
N LYS A 17 24.38 6.65 -1.02
CA LYS A 17 23.17 7.36 -1.49
C LYS A 17 23.24 8.86 -1.15
N PHE A 18 23.62 9.21 0.08
CA PHE A 18 23.76 10.61 0.51
C PHE A 18 24.83 11.38 -0.29
N VAL A 19 26.04 10.82 -0.45
CA VAL A 19 27.14 11.46 -1.18
C VAL A 19 27.07 11.32 -2.70
N ALA A 20 26.11 10.58 -3.25
CA ALA A 20 25.75 10.69 -4.66
C ALA A 20 25.16 12.08 -4.96
N THR A 21 24.46 12.70 -4.00
CA THR A 21 23.78 13.99 -4.19
C THR A 21 24.72 15.21 -4.01
N THR A 22 24.51 16.25 -4.81
CA THR A 22 25.15 17.57 -4.65
C THR A 22 24.88 18.18 -3.27
N VAL A 23 23.69 17.94 -2.71
CA VAL A 23 23.28 18.45 -1.37
C VAL A 23 24.05 17.74 -0.26
N GLY A 24 24.22 16.42 -0.32
CA GLY A 24 25.00 15.66 0.66
C GLY A 24 26.49 16.03 0.62
N ARG A 25 27.05 16.22 -0.58
CA ARG A 25 28.42 16.73 -0.76
C ARG A 25 28.61 18.13 -0.14
N ASP A 26 27.71 19.07 -0.43
CA ASP A 26 27.72 20.42 0.18
C ASP A 26 27.64 20.35 1.71
N LYS A 27 26.75 19.51 2.28
CA LYS A 27 26.60 19.31 3.73
C LYS A 27 27.84 18.71 4.40
N LEU A 28 28.47 17.67 3.84
CA LEU A 28 29.70 17.10 4.41
C LEU A 28 30.87 18.08 4.34
N LEU A 29 31.07 18.72 3.19
CA LEU A 29 32.10 19.75 3.04
C LEU A 29 31.85 20.92 4.01
N ARG A 30 30.58 21.26 4.30
CA ARG A 30 30.20 22.29 5.28
C ARG A 30 30.69 21.92 6.68
N THR A 31 30.39 20.71 7.13
CA THR A 31 30.81 20.22 8.46
C THR A 31 32.33 20.30 8.62
N VAL A 32 33.09 19.80 7.64
CA VAL A 32 34.57 19.85 7.69
C VAL A 32 35.10 21.28 7.59
N GLN A 33 34.48 22.16 6.81
CA GLN A 33 34.87 23.57 6.68
C GLN A 33 34.74 24.32 8.02
N TYR A 34 33.63 24.15 8.74
CA TYR A 34 33.42 24.83 10.02
C TYR A 34 34.23 24.21 11.17
N PHE A 35 34.42 22.88 11.16
CA PHE A 35 35.33 22.24 12.11
C PHE A 35 36.77 22.74 11.92
N ALA A 36 37.23 22.86 10.66
CA ALA A 36 38.55 23.42 10.36
C ALA A 36 38.70 24.88 10.83
N ARG A 37 37.63 25.69 10.78
CA ARG A 37 37.61 27.05 11.35
C ARG A 37 37.83 27.05 12.85
N PHE A 38 37.08 26.23 13.58
CA PHE A 38 37.28 26.07 15.02
C PHE A 38 38.69 25.57 15.36
N TYR A 39 39.17 24.53 14.67
CA TYR A 39 40.43 23.89 15.00
C TYR A 39 41.65 24.76 14.68
N ALA A 40 41.63 25.52 13.59
CA ALA A 40 42.66 26.52 13.29
C ALA A 40 42.76 27.58 14.39
N TRP A 41 41.62 28.12 14.86
CA TRP A 41 41.56 29.06 15.98
C TRP A 41 42.05 28.43 17.30
N TYR A 42 41.67 27.19 17.58
CA TYR A 42 42.05 26.47 18.79
C TYR A 42 43.58 26.25 18.87
N LEU A 43 44.21 25.87 17.75
CA LEU A 43 45.67 25.71 17.68
C LEU A 43 46.39 27.04 17.96
N LEU A 44 45.93 28.14 17.38
CA LEU A 44 46.52 29.47 17.61
C LEU A 44 46.32 29.94 19.06
N ARG A 45 45.15 29.68 19.68
CA ARG A 45 44.91 29.97 21.11
C ARG A 45 45.67 29.06 22.08
N THR A 46 46.17 27.91 21.64
CA THR A 46 46.97 26.98 22.47
C THR A 46 48.48 27.11 22.20
N ASN A 47 48.92 28.29 21.75
CA ASN A 47 50.32 28.63 21.45
C ASN A 47 51.02 27.64 20.51
N ARG A 48 50.29 26.98 19.62
CA ARG A 48 50.88 26.18 18.53
C ARG A 48 51.39 27.10 17.42
N PRO A 49 52.50 26.76 16.74
CA PRO A 49 53.04 27.59 15.68
C PRO A 49 52.04 27.72 14.52
N GLN A 50 52.07 28.85 13.81
CA GLN A 50 51.14 29.14 12.71
C GLN A 50 51.14 28.07 11.60
N THR A 51 52.26 27.36 11.42
CA THR A 51 52.41 26.19 10.54
C THR A 51 51.46 25.04 10.89
N ALA A 52 51.06 24.87 12.16
CA ALA A 52 50.09 23.86 12.56
C ALA A 52 48.64 24.25 12.19
N ALA A 53 48.32 25.54 12.17
CA ALA A 53 47.00 26.05 11.80
C ALA A 53 46.82 26.18 10.27
N ALA A 54 47.90 26.39 9.52
CA ALA A 54 47.87 26.63 8.08
C ALA A 54 47.13 25.55 7.23
N PRO A 55 47.24 24.24 7.50
CA PRO A 55 46.45 23.22 6.79
C PRO A 55 44.94 23.37 7.00
N TRP A 56 44.53 23.74 8.21
CA TRP A 56 43.11 23.92 8.57
C TRP A 56 42.53 25.22 8.00
N GLU A 57 43.32 26.29 7.94
CA GLU A 57 42.97 27.49 7.18
C GLU A 57 42.85 27.21 5.66
N ALA A 58 43.71 26.35 5.11
CA ALA A 58 43.60 25.91 3.72
C ALA A 58 42.31 25.12 3.48
N ILE A 59 41.97 24.16 4.36
CA ILE A 59 40.69 23.41 4.29
C ILE A 59 39.49 24.37 4.39
N LYS A 60 39.48 25.29 5.38
CA LYS A 60 38.43 26.31 5.57
C LYS A 60 38.20 27.14 4.31
N LYS A 61 39.28 27.55 3.64
CA LYS A 61 39.24 28.34 2.40
C LYS A 61 38.77 27.51 1.20
N GLN A 62 39.39 26.37 0.94
CA GLN A 62 39.13 25.57 -0.26
C GLN A 62 37.75 24.92 -0.24
N PHE A 63 37.31 24.38 0.91
CA PHE A 63 35.98 23.79 1.00
C PHE A 63 34.89 24.87 0.91
N GLY A 64 35.14 26.07 1.45
CA GLY A 64 34.25 27.22 1.24
C GLY A 64 34.10 27.61 -0.23
N LEU A 65 35.17 27.53 -1.02
CA LEU A 65 35.16 27.76 -2.46
C LEU A 65 34.42 26.65 -3.23
N VAL A 66 34.75 25.38 -3.00
CA VAL A 66 34.06 24.23 -3.63
C VAL A 66 32.56 24.29 -3.34
N ARG A 67 32.17 24.59 -2.11
CA ARG A 67 30.75 24.76 -1.74
C ARG A 67 30.08 25.98 -2.36
N LYS A 68 30.82 27.02 -2.76
CA LYS A 68 30.26 28.13 -3.55
C LYS A 68 29.93 27.67 -4.98
N VAL A 69 30.76 26.81 -5.57
CA VAL A 69 30.48 26.17 -6.87
C VAL A 69 29.29 25.19 -6.77
N LEU A 70 29.25 24.30 -5.77
CA LEU A 70 28.14 23.34 -5.55
C LEU A 70 26.78 23.99 -5.19
N ARG A 71 26.73 25.31 -5.01
CA ARG A 71 25.51 26.09 -4.75
C ARG A 71 25.13 27.06 -5.87
N ALA A 72 25.89 27.09 -6.97
CA ALA A 72 25.51 27.86 -8.16
C ALA A 72 24.14 27.42 -8.68
N GLY A 73 23.29 28.36 -9.09
CA GLY A 73 21.93 28.10 -9.58
C GLY A 73 20.86 27.90 -8.48
N LYS A 74 21.23 27.49 -7.25
CA LYS A 74 20.26 27.25 -6.15
C LYS A 74 19.41 28.48 -5.79
N ASN A 75 19.85 29.69 -6.12
CA ASN A 75 19.03 30.90 -5.98
C ASN A 75 17.70 30.81 -6.76
N ILE A 76 17.65 30.07 -7.87
CA ILE A 76 16.42 29.84 -8.65
C ILE A 76 15.46 28.89 -7.92
N GLU A 77 15.98 27.86 -7.26
CA GLU A 77 15.19 26.94 -6.40
C GLU A 77 14.48 27.73 -5.30
N HIS A 78 15.19 28.65 -4.65
CA HIS A 78 14.65 29.51 -3.60
C HIS A 78 13.65 30.56 -4.13
N LEU A 79 13.84 31.11 -5.33
CA LEU A 79 12.83 31.98 -5.97
C LEU A 79 11.54 31.20 -6.29
N LYS A 80 11.64 29.97 -6.81
CA LYS A 80 10.46 29.10 -7.01
C LYS A 80 9.78 28.77 -5.69
N ALA A 81 10.55 28.45 -4.65
CA ALA A 81 10.01 28.15 -3.32
C ALA A 81 9.32 29.37 -2.68
N ALA A 82 9.79 30.59 -2.94
CA ALA A 82 9.13 31.82 -2.49
C ALA A 82 7.77 32.03 -3.18
N ALA A 83 7.66 31.77 -4.49
CA ALA A 83 6.39 31.84 -5.21
C ALA A 83 5.38 30.81 -4.69
N VAL A 84 5.78 29.54 -4.59
CA VAL A 84 4.93 28.46 -4.02
C VAL A 84 4.47 28.77 -2.60
N ALA A 85 5.34 29.37 -1.77
CA ALA A 85 4.97 29.81 -0.43
C ALA A 85 3.98 30.98 -0.42
N ALA A 86 3.99 31.87 -1.42
CA ALA A 86 3.02 32.96 -1.54
C ALA A 86 1.63 32.45 -1.98
N ASP A 87 1.61 31.49 -2.91
CA ASP A 87 0.37 30.90 -3.46
C ASP A 87 -0.36 29.96 -2.48
N ALA A 88 0.29 29.54 -1.39
CA ALA A 88 -0.27 28.69 -0.33
C ALA A 88 -1.30 29.44 0.55
N LYS A 89 -2.43 29.87 -0.05
CA LYS A 89 -3.48 30.71 0.57
C LYS A 89 -4.20 30.08 1.76
N THR A 90 -4.17 28.75 1.89
CA THR A 90 -4.75 27.99 3.01
C THR A 90 -3.81 27.86 4.22
N THR A 91 -2.54 28.25 4.08
CA THR A 91 -1.55 28.25 5.18
C THR A 91 -1.76 29.46 6.09
N ASP A 92 -1.52 29.27 7.38
CA ASP A 92 -1.45 30.35 8.39
C ASP A 92 -0.65 31.56 7.86
N PRO A 93 -1.19 32.80 7.94
CA PRO A 93 -0.53 33.97 7.36
C PRO A 93 0.88 34.24 7.91
N VAL A 94 1.14 34.00 9.19
CA VAL A 94 2.44 34.23 9.82
C VAL A 94 3.46 33.24 9.27
N LEU A 95 3.11 31.95 9.22
CA LEU A 95 3.95 30.92 8.63
C LEU A 95 4.17 31.16 7.13
N ARG A 96 3.15 31.60 6.40
CA ARG A 96 3.21 31.91 4.97
C ARG A 96 4.18 33.05 4.68
N TYR A 97 4.03 34.21 5.34
CA TYR A 97 4.92 35.36 5.12
C TYR A 97 6.35 35.08 5.61
N ALA A 98 6.51 34.35 6.72
CA ALA A 98 7.83 33.93 7.19
C ALA A 98 8.51 32.94 6.22
N ALA A 99 7.76 32.03 5.59
CA ALA A 99 8.28 31.16 4.54
C ALA A 99 8.73 31.96 3.30
N VAL A 100 7.90 32.88 2.79
CA VAL A 100 8.28 33.76 1.67
C VAL A 100 9.54 34.56 2.00
N GLY A 101 9.61 35.20 3.18
CA GLY A 101 10.78 35.96 3.63
C GLY A 101 12.04 35.11 3.77
N ARG A 102 11.92 33.88 4.30
CA ARG A 102 13.02 32.90 4.37
C ARG A 102 13.60 32.59 2.99
N GLN A 103 12.73 32.26 2.04
CA GLN A 103 13.15 31.85 0.70
C GLN A 103 13.74 33.02 -0.11
N LEU A 104 13.13 34.22 -0.04
CA LEU A 104 13.69 35.43 -0.67
C LEU A 104 15.05 35.83 -0.07
N GLY A 105 15.22 35.70 1.26
CA GLY A 105 16.50 35.89 1.93
C GLY A 105 17.58 34.92 1.42
N TYR A 106 17.25 33.64 1.28
CA TYR A 106 18.19 32.63 0.76
C TYR A 106 18.49 32.82 -0.73
N ALA A 107 17.51 33.21 -1.55
CA ALA A 107 17.72 33.58 -2.95
C ALA A 107 18.68 34.77 -3.10
N GLY A 108 18.42 35.87 -2.38
CA GLY A 108 19.26 37.07 -2.40
C GLY A 108 20.68 36.81 -1.91
N TYR A 109 20.83 36.02 -0.83
CA TYR A 109 22.14 35.55 -0.36
C TYR A 109 22.89 34.81 -1.47
N LEU A 110 22.28 33.79 -2.07
CA LEU A 110 22.94 32.93 -3.05
C LEU A 110 23.28 33.66 -4.36
N THR A 111 22.41 34.56 -4.84
CA THR A 111 22.71 35.40 -6.02
C THR A 111 23.91 36.31 -5.79
N LEU A 112 24.02 36.94 -4.62
CA LEU A 112 25.14 37.83 -4.29
C LEU A 112 26.42 37.06 -3.92
N ASP A 113 26.29 35.91 -3.23
CA ASP A 113 27.41 35.01 -2.93
C ASP A 113 28.01 34.45 -4.24
N LEU A 114 27.17 34.11 -5.23
CA LEU A 114 27.58 33.69 -6.58
C LEU A 114 28.21 34.83 -7.39
N ALA A 115 27.71 36.07 -7.28
CA ALA A 115 28.27 37.24 -7.98
C ALA A 115 29.75 37.53 -7.59
N THR A 116 30.22 37.03 -6.44
CA THR A 116 31.64 37.12 -6.04
C THR A 116 32.53 35.98 -6.56
N LEU A 117 31.96 34.92 -7.14
CA LEU A 117 32.69 33.68 -7.43
C LEU A 117 33.91 33.88 -8.35
N LEU A 118 33.79 34.72 -9.39
CA LEU A 118 34.90 35.03 -10.31
C LEU A 118 36.06 35.78 -9.63
N ASP A 119 35.81 36.55 -8.57
CA ASP A 119 36.86 37.20 -7.78
C ASP A 119 37.57 36.18 -6.88
N VAL A 120 36.80 35.35 -6.18
CA VAL A 120 37.33 34.33 -5.24
C VAL A 120 38.13 33.26 -5.98
N LEU A 121 37.72 32.88 -7.20
CA LEU A 121 38.48 32.01 -8.11
C LEU A 121 39.74 32.69 -8.70
N GLY A 122 39.87 34.02 -8.59
CA GLY A 122 40.97 34.78 -9.19
C GLY A 122 40.79 35.14 -10.67
N VAL A 123 39.72 34.66 -11.33
CA VAL A 123 39.44 34.84 -12.77
C VAL A 123 39.21 36.31 -13.13
N ARG A 124 38.47 37.07 -12.32
CA ARG A 124 38.22 38.50 -12.54
C ARG A 124 38.01 39.22 -11.21
N LYS A 125 38.97 40.08 -10.84
CA LYS A 125 38.86 40.92 -9.64
C LYS A 125 37.81 42.02 -9.80
N SER A 126 37.07 42.28 -8.72
CA SER A 126 35.98 43.26 -8.66
C SER A 126 36.06 44.08 -7.38
N LYS A 127 36.07 45.41 -7.52
CA LYS A 127 36.04 46.35 -6.39
C LYS A 127 34.74 46.21 -5.56
N SER A 128 33.67 45.67 -6.17
CA SER A 128 32.37 45.45 -5.52
C SER A 128 32.30 44.18 -4.67
N THR A 129 33.28 43.27 -4.74
CA THR A 129 33.25 41.96 -4.05
C THR A 129 32.96 42.07 -2.57
N LYS A 130 33.59 43.03 -1.86
CA LYS A 130 33.34 43.27 -0.43
C LYS A 130 31.91 43.71 -0.15
N ARG A 131 31.34 44.60 -0.98
CA ARG A 131 29.95 45.06 -0.87
C ARG A 131 28.98 43.92 -1.11
N PHE A 132 29.14 43.17 -2.20
CA PHE A 132 28.27 42.03 -2.50
C PHE A 132 28.29 40.98 -1.38
N GLN A 133 29.46 40.67 -0.80
CA GLN A 133 29.52 39.73 0.32
C GLN A 133 28.84 40.28 1.60
N GLN A 134 28.91 41.58 1.87
CA GLN A 134 28.18 42.21 2.98
C GLN A 134 26.66 42.19 2.77
N GLU A 135 26.17 42.56 1.58
CA GLU A 135 24.74 42.48 1.26
C GLU A 135 24.25 41.02 1.30
N ALA A 136 25.06 40.06 0.81
CA ALA A 136 24.76 38.63 0.89
C ALA A 136 24.55 38.18 2.35
N PHE A 137 25.41 38.59 3.28
CA PHE A 137 25.23 38.28 4.70
C PHE A 137 23.96 38.92 5.31
N ARG A 138 23.54 40.11 4.86
CA ARG A 138 22.25 40.70 5.29
C ARG A 138 21.07 39.87 4.79
N PHE A 139 21.05 39.48 3.52
CA PHE A 139 20.00 38.62 2.96
C PHE A 139 19.94 37.25 3.67
N TRP A 140 21.09 36.66 4.01
CA TRP A 140 21.13 35.42 4.78
C TRP A 140 20.59 35.60 6.21
N ALA A 141 20.97 36.69 6.90
CA ALA A 141 20.44 37.03 8.21
C ALA A 141 18.92 37.23 8.19
N ILE A 142 18.38 37.94 7.19
CA ILE A 142 16.92 38.08 6.99
C ILE A 142 16.27 36.71 6.84
N GLY A 143 16.82 35.84 5.98
CA GLY A 143 16.28 34.51 5.76
C GLY A 143 16.26 33.64 7.02
N LEU A 144 17.33 33.70 7.82
CA LEU A 144 17.43 33.02 9.12
C LEU A 144 16.46 33.59 10.15
N LEU A 145 16.33 34.92 10.25
CA LEU A 145 15.39 35.58 11.18
C LEU A 145 13.93 35.21 10.85
N CYS A 146 13.56 35.18 9.57
CA CYS A 146 12.25 34.68 9.15
C CYS A 146 12.06 33.20 9.53
N SER A 147 13.10 32.36 9.42
CA SER A 147 13.05 30.97 9.88
C SER A 147 12.85 30.85 11.40
N VAL A 148 13.59 31.63 12.18
CA VAL A 148 13.48 31.70 13.66
C VAL A 148 12.07 32.14 14.09
N VAL A 149 11.49 33.15 13.43
CA VAL A 149 10.10 33.58 13.66
C VAL A 149 9.12 32.44 13.36
N ALA A 150 9.27 31.76 12.21
CA ALA A 150 8.43 30.63 11.86
C ALA A 150 8.51 29.49 12.89
N GLN A 151 9.72 29.05 13.29
CA GLN A 151 9.87 27.97 14.28
C GLN A 151 9.35 28.37 15.67
N THR A 152 9.58 29.62 16.10
CA THR A 152 9.06 30.11 17.38
C THR A 152 7.53 30.13 17.40
N TYR A 153 6.92 30.55 16.29
CA TYR A 153 5.46 30.56 16.11
C TYR A 153 4.88 29.13 16.01
N THR A 154 5.53 28.21 15.29
CA THR A 154 5.18 26.78 15.28
C THR A 154 5.24 26.18 16.67
N LEU A 155 6.29 26.45 17.45
CA LEU A 155 6.41 25.95 18.84
C LEU A 155 5.34 26.54 19.76
N TYR A 156 4.90 27.79 19.53
CA TYR A 156 3.75 28.37 20.21
C TYR A 156 2.43 27.68 19.82
N GLN A 157 2.14 27.51 18.52
CA GLN A 157 0.97 26.78 18.06
C GLN A 157 0.93 25.35 18.60
N LEU A 158 2.06 24.62 18.58
CA LEU A 158 2.18 23.27 19.16
C LEU A 158 1.97 23.23 20.67
N LYS A 159 2.25 24.30 21.41
CA LYS A 159 1.94 24.40 22.84
C LYS A 159 0.44 24.64 23.07
N VAL A 160 -0.19 25.50 22.27
CA VAL A 160 -1.64 25.74 22.32
C VAL A 160 -2.43 24.50 21.89
N ARG A 161 -1.94 23.77 20.89
CA ARG A 161 -2.50 22.50 20.40
C ARG A 161 -2.40 21.41 21.47
N GLU A 162 -1.23 21.20 22.09
CA GLU A 162 -1.06 20.24 23.18
C GLU A 162 -1.98 20.52 24.38
N ALA A 163 -2.22 21.79 24.71
CA ALA A 163 -3.11 22.18 25.81
C ALA A 163 -4.60 21.86 25.57
N ARG A 164 -4.97 21.37 24.39
CA ARG A 164 -6.33 20.93 24.02
C ARG A 164 -6.47 19.41 23.90
N VAL A 165 -5.42 18.65 24.17
CA VAL A 165 -5.37 17.19 24.00
C VAL A 165 -5.69 16.50 25.32
N ASP A 166 -6.85 15.84 25.45
CA ASP A 166 -7.04 14.87 26.55
C ASP A 166 -6.32 13.56 26.22
N ARG A 167 -5.31 13.23 27.03
CA ARG A 167 -4.48 12.03 26.88
C ARG A 167 -5.14 10.75 27.41
N LYS A 168 -6.37 10.83 27.92
CA LYS A 168 -7.21 9.67 28.26
C LYS A 168 -7.86 9.03 27.02
N GLU A 169 -8.01 9.81 25.95
CA GLU A 169 -8.59 9.34 24.69
C GLU A 169 -7.49 8.83 23.75
N GLY A 170 -7.77 7.77 22.99
CA GLY A 170 -6.80 7.15 22.08
C GLY A 170 -6.26 8.11 21.03
N GLU A 171 -7.13 8.97 20.49
CA GLU A 171 -6.74 10.01 19.52
C GLU A 171 -5.77 11.03 20.15
N GLY A 172 -5.99 11.41 21.41
CA GLY A 172 -5.12 12.32 22.13
C GLY A 172 -3.73 11.73 22.43
N VAL A 173 -3.63 10.41 22.62
CA VAL A 173 -2.32 9.74 22.71
C VAL A 173 -1.57 9.84 21.38
N VAL A 174 -2.23 9.61 20.24
CA VAL A 174 -1.61 9.74 18.90
C VAL A 174 -1.21 11.18 18.60
N GLU A 175 -2.11 12.13 18.84
CA GLU A 175 -1.85 13.57 18.65
C GLU A 175 -0.70 14.06 19.54
N SER A 176 -0.58 13.56 20.79
CA SER A 176 0.57 13.89 21.64
C SER A 176 1.91 13.41 21.06
N LYS A 177 1.95 12.23 20.41
CA LYS A 177 3.14 11.74 19.70
C LYS A 177 3.44 12.58 18.46
N ARG A 178 2.42 12.95 17.68
CA ARG A 178 2.55 13.82 16.50
C ARG A 178 3.11 15.19 16.89
N ILE A 179 2.55 15.82 17.92
CA ILE A 179 3.05 17.08 18.49
C ILE A 179 4.49 16.94 18.97
N ALA A 180 4.89 15.81 19.59
CA ALA A 180 6.26 15.58 20.02
C ALA A 180 7.25 15.48 18.84
N LEU A 181 6.86 14.88 17.73
CA LEU A 181 7.67 14.82 16.50
C LEU A 181 7.80 16.20 15.85
N GLU A 182 6.68 16.89 15.60
CA GLU A 182 6.65 18.24 15.02
C GLU A 182 7.47 19.24 15.88
N ARG A 183 7.37 19.12 17.21
CA ARG A 183 8.15 19.88 18.20
C ARG A 183 9.65 19.58 18.15
N THR A 184 10.02 18.32 17.92
CA THR A 184 11.44 17.91 17.86
C THR A 184 12.08 18.41 16.57
N ALA A 185 11.41 18.26 15.43
CA ALA A 185 11.85 18.84 14.15
C ALA A 185 11.98 20.36 14.23
N SER A 186 10.98 21.06 14.79
CA SER A 186 10.99 22.52 14.93
C SER A 186 12.09 23.01 15.87
N ARG A 187 12.35 22.31 17.00
CA ARG A 187 13.49 22.59 17.90
C ARG A 187 14.83 22.42 17.20
N LEU A 188 15.04 21.32 16.45
CA LEU A 188 16.29 21.08 15.71
C LEU A 188 16.53 22.15 14.63
N GLN A 189 15.49 22.54 13.89
CA GLN A 189 15.56 23.61 12.90
C GLN A 189 15.88 24.96 13.57
N LEU A 190 15.21 25.31 14.68
CA LEU A 190 15.48 26.52 15.45
C LEU A 190 16.92 26.57 15.99
N THR A 191 17.42 25.47 16.57
CA THR A 191 18.82 25.36 17.02
C THR A 191 19.79 25.56 15.85
N SER A 192 19.52 24.94 14.69
CA SER A 192 20.36 25.07 13.51
C SER A 192 20.36 26.50 12.95
N ASP A 193 19.21 27.17 12.86
CA ASP A 193 19.10 28.55 12.39
C ASP A 193 19.80 29.55 13.34
N LEU A 194 19.68 29.36 14.67
CA LEU A 194 20.38 30.18 15.67
C LEU A 194 21.90 29.99 15.60
N CYS A 195 22.37 28.75 15.42
CA CYS A 195 23.78 28.47 15.19
C CYS A 195 24.30 29.09 13.88
N ASP A 196 23.51 29.03 12.79
CA ASP A 196 23.86 29.66 11.51
C ASP A 196 23.87 31.19 11.58
N LEU A 197 22.99 31.80 12.39
CA LEU A 197 22.90 33.26 12.55
C LEU A 197 24.18 33.88 13.12
N THR A 198 24.98 33.11 13.86
CA THR A 198 26.32 33.54 14.32
C THR A 198 27.23 34.00 13.18
N VAL A 199 27.07 33.43 11.98
CA VAL A 199 27.96 33.67 10.83
C VAL A 199 27.73 35.05 10.21
N PRO A 200 26.52 35.45 9.75
CA PRO A 200 26.29 36.81 9.28
C PRO A 200 26.37 37.84 10.40
N VAL A 201 25.96 37.53 11.64
CA VAL A 201 26.08 38.47 12.79
C VAL A 201 27.55 38.85 13.04
N SER A 202 28.46 37.87 13.05
CA SER A 202 29.91 38.11 13.14
C SER A 202 30.43 38.87 11.91
N ALA A 203 30.08 38.43 10.69
CA ALA A 203 30.59 39.01 9.45
C ALA A 203 30.10 40.44 9.14
N LEU A 204 28.95 40.84 9.71
CA LEU A 204 28.39 42.20 9.63
C LEU A 204 28.84 43.11 10.78
N GLY A 205 29.54 42.58 11.78
CA GLY A 205 29.95 43.32 12.99
C GLY A 205 28.80 43.61 13.95
N TRP A 206 27.68 42.86 13.87
CA TRP A 206 26.53 43.01 14.76
C TRP A 206 26.78 42.41 16.16
N ALA A 207 27.66 41.42 16.27
CA ALA A 207 28.24 40.99 17.54
C ALA A 207 29.67 40.49 17.36
N SER A 208 30.54 40.72 18.36
CA SER A 208 31.96 40.36 18.36
C SER A 208 32.18 38.89 18.72
N LEU A 209 31.73 37.98 17.85
CA LEU A 209 31.94 36.54 18.00
C LEU A 209 33.25 36.09 17.33
N ASP A 210 34.04 35.27 18.04
CA ASP A 210 35.33 34.77 17.54
C ASP A 210 35.21 33.56 16.59
N ASP A 211 36.29 33.28 15.85
CA ASP A 211 36.36 32.19 14.86
C ASP A 211 36.15 30.79 15.48
N GLY A 212 36.46 30.61 16.77
CA GLY A 212 36.21 29.38 17.52
C GLY A 212 34.72 29.16 17.76
N PHE A 213 34.04 30.16 18.32
CA PHE A 213 32.59 30.09 18.58
C PHE A 213 31.77 29.95 17.30
N VAL A 214 32.10 30.71 16.25
CA VAL A 214 31.42 30.62 14.95
C VAL A 214 31.78 29.31 14.22
N GLY A 215 33.00 28.79 14.43
CA GLY A 215 33.41 27.47 13.96
C GLY A 215 32.60 26.33 14.61
N LEU A 216 32.47 26.32 15.94
CA LEU A 216 31.67 25.32 16.66
C LEU A 216 30.19 25.41 16.30
N SER A 217 29.62 26.62 16.29
CA SER A 217 28.21 26.84 15.94
C SER A 217 27.90 26.35 14.53
N GLY A 218 28.71 26.74 13.54
CA GLY A 218 28.55 26.26 12.16
C GLY A 218 28.86 24.78 11.97
N THR A 219 29.62 24.14 12.88
CA THR A 219 29.81 22.67 12.88
C THR A 219 28.55 21.98 13.39
N LEU A 220 27.96 22.47 14.48
CA LEU A 220 26.74 21.92 15.08
C LEU A 220 25.55 22.02 14.12
N SER A 221 25.31 23.18 13.49
CA SER A 221 24.24 23.33 12.50
C SER A 221 24.45 22.45 11.27
N SER A 222 25.71 22.20 10.87
CA SER A 222 26.03 21.28 9.78
C SER A 222 25.81 19.82 10.15
N LEU A 223 26.14 19.41 11.39
CA LEU A 223 25.83 18.07 11.90
C LEU A 223 24.32 17.84 12.02
N ILE A 224 23.57 18.81 12.57
CA ILE A 224 22.09 18.78 12.52
C ILE A 224 21.62 18.69 11.06
N GLY A 225 22.24 19.46 10.15
CA GLY A 225 21.93 19.41 8.73
C GLY A 225 22.23 18.07 8.04
N VAL A 226 23.20 17.28 8.53
CA VAL A 226 23.50 15.91 8.05
C VAL A 226 22.54 14.90 8.67
N MET A 227 22.30 14.95 9.99
CA MET A 227 21.41 14.02 10.69
C MET A 227 19.92 14.23 10.32
N ALA A 228 19.52 15.48 10.06
CA ALA A 228 18.22 15.86 9.51
C ALA A 228 18.29 16.14 8.00
N ALA A 229 19.26 15.54 7.28
CA ALA A 229 19.07 15.33 5.86
C ALA A 229 18.07 14.18 5.69
N PRO A 230 16.98 14.34 4.93
CA PRO A 230 16.21 13.18 4.51
C PRO A 230 17.14 12.26 3.71
N ALA A 231 17.03 10.95 3.95
CA ALA A 231 17.63 9.96 3.08
C ALA A 231 17.00 10.14 1.68
N VAL A 232 17.81 10.48 0.67
CA VAL A 232 17.32 10.65 -0.70
C VAL A 232 17.64 9.38 -1.50
N PRO A 233 16.65 8.57 -1.93
CA PRO A 233 15.28 8.46 -1.43
C PRO A 233 15.16 7.35 -0.36
N GLY A 234 14.46 7.63 0.74
CA GLY A 234 14.14 6.68 1.82
C GLY A 234 12.65 6.45 2.04
N GLU A 235 11.80 7.36 1.57
CA GLU A 235 10.35 7.20 1.44
C GLU A 235 10.02 7.16 -0.05
N LEU A 236 9.31 6.13 -0.52
CA LEU A 236 8.98 5.98 -1.95
C LEU A 236 7.85 6.92 -2.40
N GLY A 237 7.15 7.58 -1.47
CA GLY A 237 5.93 8.34 -1.73
C GLY A 237 4.71 7.48 -2.09
N LEU A 238 4.85 6.16 -2.09
CA LEU A 238 3.85 5.20 -2.53
C LEU A 238 2.85 4.90 -1.41
N SER A 239 1.56 5.04 -1.72
CA SER A 239 0.48 4.83 -0.77
C SER A 239 -0.73 4.18 -1.44
N ILE A 240 -1.24 3.09 -0.87
CA ILE A 240 -2.58 2.62 -1.15
C ILE A 240 -3.54 3.54 -0.40
N VAL A 241 -4.35 4.29 -1.15
CA VAL A 241 -5.24 5.34 -0.63
C VAL A 241 -6.71 4.95 -0.63
N GLY A 242 -7.05 3.82 -1.26
CA GLY A 242 -8.37 3.18 -1.14
C GLY A 242 -8.30 1.73 -1.63
N LEU A 243 -9.14 0.86 -1.06
CA LEU A 243 -9.31 -0.53 -1.45
C LEU A 243 -10.80 -0.84 -1.64
N GLY A 244 -11.11 -1.89 -2.38
CA GLY A 244 -12.48 -2.37 -2.50
C GLY A 244 -12.57 -3.77 -3.06
N THR A 245 -13.41 -4.59 -2.43
CA THR A 245 -13.68 -5.99 -2.80
C THR A 245 -15.13 -6.19 -3.24
N GLN A 246 -15.36 -7.07 -4.20
CA GLN A 246 -16.67 -7.57 -4.60
C GLN A 246 -16.60 -9.08 -4.88
N TYR A 247 -17.12 -9.86 -3.95
CA TYR A 247 -17.53 -11.24 -4.22
C TYR A 247 -18.88 -11.27 -4.95
N PRO A 248 -19.17 -12.30 -5.74
CA PRO A 248 -20.50 -12.56 -6.28
C PRO A 248 -21.48 -12.99 -5.16
N PRO A 249 -22.80 -12.97 -5.40
CA PRO A 249 -23.80 -13.17 -4.34
C PRO A 249 -24.00 -14.63 -3.91
N TYR A 250 -23.47 -15.63 -4.63
CA TYR A 250 -23.69 -17.04 -4.29
C TYR A 250 -22.49 -17.63 -3.52
N ALA A 251 -22.79 -18.25 -2.39
CA ALA A 251 -21.85 -19.06 -1.63
C ALA A 251 -22.09 -20.55 -1.93
N LEU A 252 -21.11 -21.23 -2.52
CA LEU A 252 -21.11 -22.67 -2.67
C LEU A 252 -20.64 -23.31 -1.36
N GLU A 253 -21.55 -23.92 -0.61
CA GLU A 253 -21.21 -24.87 0.45
C GLU A 253 -20.26 -25.94 -0.10
N THR A 254 -19.06 -26.03 0.47
CA THR A 254 -17.98 -26.84 -0.10
C THR A 254 -18.40 -28.31 -0.31
N ALA A 255 -19.01 -28.94 0.69
CA ALA A 255 -19.34 -30.37 0.66
C ALA A 255 -20.52 -30.74 -0.27
N SER A 256 -21.54 -29.89 -0.39
CA SER A 256 -22.78 -30.20 -1.12
C SER A 256 -22.70 -29.82 -2.61
N ALA A 257 -22.03 -28.72 -2.97
CA ALA A 257 -21.95 -28.23 -4.35
C ALA A 257 -21.27 -29.21 -5.31
N LEU A 258 -20.04 -29.66 -5.02
CA LEU A 258 -19.33 -30.63 -5.88
C LEU A 258 -20.01 -32.00 -5.89
N SER A 259 -20.57 -32.43 -4.76
CA SER A 259 -21.32 -33.69 -4.65
C SER A 259 -22.57 -33.69 -5.56
N THR A 260 -23.18 -32.53 -5.78
CA THR A 260 -24.36 -32.36 -6.65
C THR A 260 -23.97 -32.45 -8.12
N LEU A 261 -22.93 -31.72 -8.55
CA LEU A 261 -22.43 -31.79 -9.94
C LEU A 261 -21.85 -33.17 -10.28
N SER A 262 -21.16 -33.81 -9.33
CA SER A 262 -20.59 -35.15 -9.49
C SER A 262 -21.67 -36.16 -9.85
N LYS A 263 -22.68 -36.31 -9.00
CA LYS A 263 -23.82 -37.23 -9.20
C LYS A 263 -24.68 -36.92 -10.43
N ARG A 264 -24.62 -35.70 -10.95
CA ARG A 264 -25.42 -35.23 -12.10
C ARG A 264 -24.79 -35.61 -13.44
N PHE A 265 -23.45 -35.62 -13.53
CA PHE A 265 -22.73 -35.73 -14.80
C PHE A 265 -21.77 -36.92 -14.90
N TYR A 266 -21.37 -37.53 -13.78
CA TYR A 266 -20.30 -38.54 -13.74
C TYR A 266 -20.72 -39.81 -12.98
N PRO A 267 -20.25 -41.00 -13.39
CA PRO A 267 -20.37 -42.20 -12.58
C PRO A 267 -19.46 -42.13 -11.36
N ASP A 268 -19.73 -42.96 -10.35
CA ASP A 268 -18.80 -43.14 -9.24
C ASP A 268 -17.46 -43.71 -9.72
N SER A 269 -16.36 -43.05 -9.35
CA SER A 269 -15.00 -43.46 -9.68
C SER A 269 -14.07 -43.28 -8.47
N PRO A 270 -12.96 -44.05 -8.35
CA PRO A 270 -12.01 -43.89 -7.25
C PRO A 270 -11.42 -42.47 -7.16
N ALA A 271 -11.07 -41.86 -8.30
CA ALA A 271 -10.55 -40.49 -8.34
C ALA A 271 -11.60 -39.46 -7.93
N MET A 272 -12.83 -39.57 -8.47
CA MET A 272 -13.93 -38.66 -8.14
C MET A 272 -14.29 -38.73 -6.65
N GLN A 273 -14.39 -39.94 -6.07
CA GLN A 273 -14.64 -40.13 -4.65
C GLN A 273 -13.48 -39.60 -3.77
N LYS A 274 -12.23 -39.78 -4.19
CA LYS A 274 -11.06 -39.19 -3.50
C LYS A 274 -11.09 -37.66 -3.51
N ILE A 275 -11.52 -37.02 -4.60
CA ILE A 275 -11.72 -35.57 -4.67
C ILE A 275 -12.89 -35.11 -3.80
N LEU A 276 -14.04 -35.80 -3.82
CA LEU A 276 -15.17 -35.50 -2.94
C LEU A 276 -14.85 -35.70 -1.45
N ALA A 277 -13.87 -36.55 -1.11
CA ALA A 277 -13.32 -36.70 0.23
C ALA A 277 -12.38 -35.53 0.59
N ILE A 278 -11.34 -35.27 -0.22
CA ILE A 278 -10.38 -34.16 -0.01
C ILE A 278 -11.09 -32.82 0.16
N ASN A 279 -12.13 -32.59 -0.65
CA ASN A 279 -12.98 -31.41 -0.61
C ASN A 279 -13.61 -31.13 0.77
N ARG A 280 -13.81 -32.14 1.63
CA ARG A 280 -14.34 -31.97 3.00
C ARG A 280 -13.28 -31.57 4.03
N TYR A 281 -12.00 -31.63 3.65
CA TYR A 281 -10.85 -31.41 4.54
C TYR A 281 -9.94 -30.28 4.05
N THR A 282 -10.42 -29.43 3.13
CA THR A 282 -9.69 -28.25 2.64
C THR A 282 -9.56 -27.15 3.70
N GLY A 283 -10.44 -27.12 4.69
CA GLY A 283 -10.60 -25.98 5.62
C GLY A 283 -11.32 -24.79 5.00
N ILE A 284 -12.14 -25.02 3.96
CA ILE A 284 -13.01 -24.03 3.32
C ILE A 284 -14.46 -24.43 3.59
N ASP A 285 -15.22 -23.60 4.27
CA ASP A 285 -16.65 -23.85 4.55
C ASP A 285 -17.51 -23.46 3.33
N GLN A 286 -17.18 -22.33 2.71
CA GLN A 286 -17.88 -21.79 1.54
C GLN A 286 -16.92 -21.23 0.49
N ARG A 287 -17.29 -21.37 -0.79
CA ARG A 287 -16.58 -20.77 -1.94
C ARG A 287 -17.50 -19.81 -2.69
N SER A 288 -17.07 -18.57 -2.85
CA SER A 288 -17.83 -17.56 -3.61
C SER A 288 -17.91 -17.95 -5.10
N SER A 289 -19.08 -17.80 -5.72
CA SER A 289 -19.33 -18.17 -7.12
C SER A 289 -20.30 -17.23 -7.82
N ILE A 290 -20.11 -17.01 -9.13
CA ILE A 290 -21.08 -16.28 -9.96
C ILE A 290 -22.43 -16.99 -10.11
N GLY A 291 -22.57 -18.25 -9.68
CA GLY A 291 -23.80 -19.01 -9.77
C GLY A 291 -23.90 -20.17 -8.78
N THR A 292 -25.06 -20.83 -8.76
CA THR A 292 -25.28 -22.07 -7.99
C THR A 292 -24.83 -23.31 -8.80
N PRO A 293 -24.83 -24.53 -8.22
CA PRO A 293 -24.65 -25.77 -8.98
C PRO A 293 -25.67 -26.00 -10.10
N ASP A 294 -26.75 -25.20 -10.15
CA ASP A 294 -27.79 -25.24 -11.18
C ASP A 294 -27.60 -24.15 -12.27
N HIS A 295 -26.53 -23.35 -12.20
CA HIS A 295 -26.26 -22.31 -13.20
C HIS A 295 -26.10 -22.91 -14.62
N PRO A 296 -26.69 -22.33 -15.68
CA PRO A 296 -26.71 -22.94 -17.02
C PRO A 296 -25.33 -23.30 -17.59
N ILE A 297 -24.32 -22.46 -17.34
CA ILE A 297 -22.96 -22.65 -17.90
C ILE A 297 -22.31 -23.98 -17.47
N VAL A 298 -22.59 -24.46 -16.25
CA VAL A 298 -22.06 -25.74 -15.73
C VAL A 298 -23.01 -26.92 -15.96
N ASN A 299 -24.22 -26.65 -16.47
CA ASN A 299 -25.26 -27.65 -16.71
C ASN A 299 -25.51 -27.99 -18.19
N GLN A 300 -24.63 -27.53 -19.08
CA GLN A 300 -24.57 -27.98 -20.46
C GLN A 300 -24.27 -29.49 -20.57
N ALA A 301 -24.49 -30.08 -21.75
CA ALA A 301 -24.19 -31.49 -22.00
C ALA A 301 -22.67 -31.77 -21.87
N ALA A 302 -21.84 -30.97 -22.52
CA ALA A 302 -20.38 -30.95 -22.35
C ALA A 302 -19.96 -29.92 -21.28
N ALA A 303 -18.67 -29.86 -20.94
CA ALA A 303 -18.10 -28.68 -20.30
C ALA A 303 -18.19 -27.45 -21.24
N PRO A 304 -18.40 -26.23 -20.71
CA PRO A 304 -18.47 -25.01 -21.50
C PRO A 304 -17.13 -24.72 -22.20
N THR A 305 -17.19 -24.27 -23.44
CA THR A 305 -15.99 -23.90 -24.21
C THR A 305 -15.36 -22.62 -23.67
N ILE A 306 -14.07 -22.39 -23.95
CA ILE A 306 -13.36 -21.16 -23.60
C ILE A 306 -14.06 -19.88 -24.10
N ALA A 307 -14.81 -19.96 -25.21
CA ALA A 307 -15.60 -18.85 -25.75
C ALA A 307 -16.87 -18.53 -24.93
N GLU A 308 -17.46 -19.53 -24.26
CA GLU A 308 -18.64 -19.38 -23.39
C GLU A 308 -18.23 -19.02 -21.96
N LEU A 309 -17.07 -19.52 -21.52
CA LEU A 309 -16.38 -19.07 -20.32
C LEU A 309 -16.04 -17.56 -20.42
N HIS A 310 -15.48 -17.12 -21.54
CA HIS A 310 -15.26 -15.70 -21.83
C HIS A 310 -16.57 -14.89 -21.79
N GLN A 311 -17.64 -15.35 -22.43
CA GLN A 311 -18.94 -14.67 -22.38
C GLN A 311 -19.44 -14.50 -20.93
N THR A 312 -19.34 -15.55 -20.11
CA THR A 312 -19.73 -15.51 -18.69
C THR A 312 -18.82 -14.59 -17.85
N PHE A 313 -17.51 -14.59 -18.13
CA PHE A 313 -16.57 -13.66 -17.50
C PHE A 313 -16.91 -12.19 -17.84
N MET A 314 -17.35 -11.92 -19.06
CA MET A 314 -17.77 -10.59 -19.50
C MET A 314 -19.13 -10.15 -18.95
N SER A 315 -20.10 -11.07 -18.79
CA SER A 315 -21.42 -10.74 -18.22
C SER A 315 -21.42 -10.62 -16.70
N ASP A 316 -20.71 -11.50 -15.99
CA ASP A 316 -20.80 -11.64 -14.53
C ASP A 316 -19.51 -11.21 -13.82
N GLY A 317 -18.35 -11.46 -14.43
CA GLY A 317 -17.04 -11.08 -13.89
C GLY A 317 -16.77 -9.57 -13.95
N VAL A 318 -16.91 -8.96 -15.12
CA VAL A 318 -16.61 -7.53 -15.32
C VAL A 318 -17.40 -6.60 -14.37
N PRO A 319 -18.71 -6.81 -14.11
CA PRO A 319 -19.44 -6.04 -13.10
C PRO A 319 -18.84 -6.11 -11.68
N MET A 320 -18.27 -7.26 -11.28
CA MET A 320 -17.58 -7.36 -9.99
C MET A 320 -16.33 -6.50 -9.94
N ALA A 321 -15.50 -6.54 -10.99
CA ALA A 321 -14.32 -5.68 -11.11
C ALA A 321 -14.68 -4.18 -11.13
N VAL A 322 -15.76 -3.80 -11.83
CA VAL A 322 -16.28 -2.42 -11.83
C VAL A 322 -16.74 -2.02 -10.43
N SER A 323 -17.49 -2.88 -9.71
CA SER A 323 -17.93 -2.60 -8.33
C SER A 323 -16.75 -2.43 -7.37
N ALA A 324 -15.80 -3.37 -7.38
CA ALA A 324 -14.57 -3.31 -6.59
C ALA A 324 -13.77 -2.03 -6.86
N ALA A 325 -13.59 -1.68 -8.12
CA ALA A 325 -12.91 -0.44 -8.52
C ALA A 325 -13.66 0.83 -8.08
N ARG A 326 -15.01 0.86 -8.17
CA ARG A 326 -15.81 2.00 -7.66
C ARG A 326 -15.63 2.17 -6.15
N LYS A 327 -15.63 1.08 -5.37
CA LYS A 327 -15.38 1.12 -3.93
C LYS A 327 -13.98 1.68 -3.61
N ALA A 328 -12.95 1.19 -4.30
CA ALA A 328 -11.57 1.65 -4.12
C ALA A 328 -11.38 3.13 -4.50
N LEU A 329 -12.00 3.60 -5.59
CA LEU A 329 -11.99 5.01 -6.02
C LEU A 329 -12.76 5.92 -5.05
N ALA A 330 -13.90 5.46 -4.54
CA ALA A 330 -14.71 6.21 -3.58
C ALA A 330 -13.99 6.39 -2.23
N GLU A 331 -13.33 5.35 -1.70
CA GLU A 331 -12.50 5.49 -0.50
C GLU A 331 -11.31 6.42 -0.74
N ALA A 332 -10.62 6.26 -1.87
CA ALA A 332 -9.49 7.11 -2.25
C ALA A 332 -9.88 8.57 -2.53
N ARG A 333 -11.18 8.85 -2.74
CA ARG A 333 -11.74 10.13 -3.20
C ARG A 333 -11.09 10.60 -4.50
N VAL A 334 -10.90 9.65 -5.42
CA VAL A 334 -10.26 9.86 -6.72
C VAL A 334 -11.32 9.79 -7.83
N GLU A 335 -11.50 10.90 -8.53
CA GLU A 335 -12.40 10.98 -9.68
C GLU A 335 -11.88 10.16 -10.87
N PRO A 336 -12.74 9.58 -11.74
CA PRO A 336 -12.31 8.83 -12.93
C PRO A 336 -11.32 9.58 -13.84
N ALA A 337 -11.44 10.91 -13.92
CA ALA A 337 -10.54 11.78 -14.69
C ALA A 337 -9.15 12.00 -14.05
N GLN A 338 -8.96 11.64 -12.78
CA GLN A 338 -7.67 11.70 -12.07
C GLN A 338 -6.89 10.37 -12.18
N VAL A 339 -7.52 9.28 -12.60
CA VAL A 339 -6.86 7.98 -12.81
C VAL A 339 -5.92 8.08 -14.01
N THR A 340 -4.64 7.87 -13.75
CA THR A 340 -3.56 8.01 -14.76
C THR A 340 -3.22 6.71 -15.46
N HIS A 341 -3.32 5.59 -14.74
CA HIS A 341 -3.06 4.25 -15.27
C HIS A 341 -4.07 3.26 -14.70
N ILE A 342 -4.29 2.16 -15.41
CA ILE A 342 -4.93 0.95 -14.88
C ILE A 342 -3.98 -0.23 -15.06
N VAL A 343 -3.77 -1.00 -13.98
CA VAL A 343 -2.96 -2.24 -13.99
C VAL A 343 -3.86 -3.39 -13.57
N SER A 344 -4.33 -4.14 -14.54
CA SER A 344 -5.26 -5.26 -14.38
C SER A 344 -4.52 -6.60 -14.41
N THR A 345 -5.09 -7.62 -13.77
CA THR A 345 -4.64 -9.02 -13.85
C THR A 345 -5.83 -9.98 -13.88
N THR A 346 -5.68 -11.10 -14.57
CA THR A 346 -6.53 -12.30 -14.48
C THR A 346 -5.74 -13.51 -14.99
N CYS A 347 -6.14 -14.72 -14.60
CA CYS A 347 -5.75 -15.95 -15.30
C CYS A 347 -6.96 -16.75 -15.80
N THR A 348 -8.16 -16.20 -15.74
CA THR A 348 -9.42 -16.90 -16.10
C THR A 348 -10.15 -16.31 -17.31
N ASP A 349 -9.55 -15.32 -18.00
CA ASP A 349 -10.01 -14.76 -19.27
C ASP A 349 -8.85 -14.45 -20.23
N SER A 350 -9.14 -14.43 -21.53
CA SER A 350 -8.23 -13.96 -22.58
C SER A 350 -9.01 -13.33 -23.73
N ALA A 351 -8.87 -12.02 -23.92
CA ALA A 351 -9.67 -11.25 -24.87
C ALA A 351 -8.90 -10.07 -25.50
N ASN A 352 -9.30 -9.66 -26.71
CA ASN A 352 -8.76 -8.49 -27.40
C ASN A 352 -9.92 -7.67 -28.03
N PRO A 353 -10.35 -6.53 -27.44
CA PRO A 353 -9.83 -5.90 -26.22
C PRO A 353 -9.98 -6.77 -24.96
N GLY A 354 -9.04 -6.66 -24.03
CA GLY A 354 -9.10 -7.35 -22.73
C GLY A 354 -10.13 -6.72 -21.78
N TYR A 355 -10.48 -7.44 -20.72
CA TYR A 355 -11.50 -7.00 -19.75
C TYR A 355 -11.22 -5.60 -19.15
N ASP A 356 -9.95 -5.24 -19.02
CA ASP A 356 -9.48 -3.94 -18.53
C ASP A 356 -9.97 -2.73 -19.36
N HIS A 357 -10.25 -2.93 -20.65
CA HIS A 357 -10.88 -1.93 -21.51
C HIS A 357 -12.32 -1.64 -21.09
N TYR A 358 -13.09 -2.69 -20.79
CA TYR A 358 -14.50 -2.58 -20.42
C TYR A 358 -14.66 -2.03 -19.01
N VAL A 359 -13.82 -2.46 -18.06
CA VAL A 359 -13.72 -1.85 -16.73
C VAL A 359 -13.38 -0.35 -16.83
N ALA A 360 -12.37 0.02 -17.62
CA ALA A 360 -12.01 1.43 -17.81
C ALA A 360 -13.12 2.27 -18.46
N LYS A 361 -13.82 1.70 -19.45
CA LYS A 361 -14.97 2.31 -20.13
C LYS A 361 -16.13 2.58 -19.16
N ASP A 362 -16.55 1.57 -18.41
CA ASP A 362 -17.76 1.64 -17.57
C ASP A 362 -17.52 2.45 -16.28
N LEU A 363 -16.26 2.55 -15.82
CA LEU A 363 -15.83 3.51 -14.80
C LEU A 363 -15.76 4.96 -15.31
N GLY A 364 -15.80 5.19 -16.63
CA GLY A 364 -15.64 6.52 -17.22
C GLY A 364 -14.22 7.09 -17.13
N LEU A 365 -13.19 6.24 -17.16
CA LEU A 365 -11.80 6.70 -17.10
C LEU A 365 -11.43 7.53 -18.34
N GLY A 366 -10.53 8.49 -18.17
CA GLY A 366 -10.13 9.40 -19.25
C GLY A 366 -9.49 8.67 -20.45
N PRO A 367 -9.69 9.14 -21.70
CA PRO A 367 -9.23 8.45 -22.91
C PRO A 367 -7.70 8.37 -23.07
N GLY A 368 -6.94 9.03 -22.19
CA GLY A 368 -5.49 8.96 -22.09
C GLY A 368 -4.97 8.09 -20.93
N VAL A 369 -5.80 7.23 -20.34
CA VAL A 369 -5.38 6.29 -19.28
C VAL A 369 -4.40 5.26 -19.83
N GLU A 370 -3.22 5.16 -19.20
CA GLU A 370 -2.16 4.23 -19.61
C GLU A 370 -2.49 2.82 -19.05
N LYS A 371 -2.81 1.84 -19.91
CA LYS A 371 -3.33 0.52 -19.51
C LYS A 371 -2.27 -0.58 -19.57
N VAL A 372 -2.28 -1.47 -18.56
CA VAL A 372 -1.53 -2.73 -18.53
C VAL A 372 -2.47 -3.85 -18.09
N LEU A 373 -2.54 -4.93 -18.87
CA LEU A 373 -3.20 -6.18 -18.48
C LEU A 373 -2.13 -7.27 -18.35
N LEU A 374 -1.92 -7.76 -17.14
CA LEU A 374 -1.01 -8.86 -16.82
C LEU A 374 -1.71 -10.21 -17.05
N HIS A 375 -0.93 -11.19 -17.48
CA HIS A 375 -1.37 -12.55 -17.78
C HIS A 375 -0.24 -13.53 -17.43
N GLY A 376 -0.55 -14.83 -17.26
CA GLY A 376 0.43 -15.88 -16.98
C GLY A 376 1.01 -15.92 -15.55
N VAL A 377 0.54 -15.04 -14.64
CA VAL A 377 1.04 -14.91 -13.26
C VAL A 377 0.14 -15.56 -12.19
N GLY A 378 -1.08 -15.97 -12.56
CA GLY A 378 -2.05 -16.65 -11.70
C GLY A 378 -2.22 -16.01 -10.32
N CYS A 379 -2.22 -16.83 -9.27
CA CYS A 379 -2.40 -16.44 -7.88
C CYS A 379 -1.43 -15.34 -7.36
N SER A 380 -0.25 -15.18 -7.96
CA SER A 380 0.69 -14.09 -7.60
C SER A 380 0.26 -12.71 -8.14
N GLY A 381 -0.69 -12.70 -9.09
CA GLY A 381 -1.01 -11.57 -9.95
C GLY A 381 -1.38 -10.28 -9.20
N GLY A 382 -2.05 -10.36 -8.06
CA GLY A 382 -2.41 -9.17 -7.28
C GLY A 382 -1.19 -8.39 -6.77
N LEU A 383 -0.18 -9.10 -6.24
CA LEU A 383 1.07 -8.46 -5.82
C LEU A 383 1.96 -8.09 -7.01
N ALA A 384 2.01 -8.91 -8.06
CA ALA A 384 2.71 -8.57 -9.29
C ALA A 384 2.14 -7.30 -9.96
N ALA A 385 0.81 -7.11 -9.92
CA ALA A 385 0.12 -5.91 -10.38
C ALA A 385 0.42 -4.69 -9.48
N LEU A 386 0.40 -4.87 -8.16
CA LEU A 386 0.77 -3.81 -7.19
C LEU A 386 2.23 -3.36 -7.38
N ARG A 387 3.16 -4.30 -7.56
CA ARG A 387 4.59 -4.07 -7.87
C ARG A 387 4.77 -3.37 -9.22
N THR A 388 4.00 -3.75 -10.23
CA THR A 388 4.00 -3.09 -11.55
C THR A 388 3.50 -1.65 -11.45
N ALA A 389 2.38 -1.42 -10.75
CA ALA A 389 1.85 -0.10 -10.46
C ALA A 389 2.83 0.78 -9.66
N ALA A 390 3.54 0.21 -8.69
CA ALA A 390 4.56 0.90 -7.91
C ALA A 390 5.69 1.49 -8.80
N ASN A 391 6.19 0.70 -9.75
CA ASN A 391 7.20 1.16 -10.71
C ASN A 391 6.66 2.27 -11.64
N LEU A 392 5.41 2.16 -12.12
CA LEU A 392 4.77 3.20 -12.94
C LEU A 392 4.55 4.51 -12.15
N CYS A 393 4.09 4.41 -10.90
CA CYS A 393 3.97 5.54 -9.98
C CYS A 393 5.30 6.28 -9.76
N LEU A 394 6.41 5.54 -9.60
CA LEU A 394 7.76 6.09 -9.50
C LEU A 394 8.22 6.74 -10.83
N GLY A 395 7.93 6.14 -11.97
CA GLY A 395 8.19 6.74 -13.29
C GLY A 395 7.47 8.09 -13.49
N HIS A 396 6.24 8.21 -12.99
CA HIS A 396 5.53 9.50 -12.93
C HIS A 396 6.13 10.47 -11.92
N ALA A 397 6.54 10.00 -10.73
CA ALA A 397 7.17 10.84 -9.72
C ALA A 397 8.51 11.43 -10.21
N MET A 398 9.33 10.66 -10.94
CA MET A 398 10.56 11.13 -11.60
C MET A 398 10.30 12.24 -12.63
N ARG A 399 9.11 12.27 -13.24
CA ARG A 399 8.65 13.34 -14.15
C ARG A 399 7.96 14.50 -13.43
N GLY A 400 7.85 14.45 -12.10
CA GLY A 400 7.10 15.43 -11.29
C GLY A 400 5.58 15.40 -11.54
N ARG A 401 5.03 14.31 -12.08
CA ARG A 401 3.60 14.15 -12.37
C ARG A 401 2.89 13.41 -11.23
N PRO A 402 1.66 13.80 -10.87
CA PRO A 402 0.75 12.93 -10.12
C PRO A 402 0.59 11.58 -10.83
N ALA A 403 0.48 10.51 -10.05
CA ALA A 403 -0.08 9.25 -10.49
C ALA A 403 -1.11 8.78 -9.47
N ARG A 404 -2.30 8.43 -9.96
CA ARG A 404 -3.28 7.59 -9.28
C ARG A 404 -3.47 6.40 -10.20
N ILE A 405 -3.14 5.21 -9.73
CA ILE A 405 -3.17 3.97 -10.52
C ILE A 405 -4.21 3.07 -9.90
N LEU A 406 -5.21 2.72 -10.68
CA LEU A 406 -6.20 1.72 -10.32
C LEU A 406 -5.58 0.34 -10.60
N VAL A 407 -5.37 -0.45 -9.56
CA VAL A 407 -4.89 -1.84 -9.68
C VAL A 407 -6.10 -2.75 -9.50
N VAL A 408 -6.34 -3.66 -10.45
CA VAL A 408 -7.54 -4.51 -10.48
C VAL A 408 -7.15 -5.98 -10.65
N ALA A 409 -7.77 -6.85 -9.88
CA ALA A 409 -7.72 -8.28 -10.05
C ALA A 409 -9.15 -8.82 -10.20
N LEU A 410 -9.36 -9.70 -11.17
CA LEU A 410 -10.66 -10.33 -11.43
C LEU A 410 -10.42 -11.79 -11.78
N GLU A 411 -11.10 -12.69 -11.09
CA GLU A 411 -11.04 -14.12 -11.35
C GLU A 411 -12.45 -14.73 -11.30
N VAL A 412 -12.79 -15.52 -12.33
CA VAL A 412 -14.02 -16.33 -12.39
C VAL A 412 -13.62 -17.75 -12.77
N SER A 413 -13.42 -18.58 -11.76
CA SER A 413 -12.88 -19.94 -11.83
C SER A 413 -13.94 -21.03 -11.68
N THR A 414 -15.03 -20.77 -10.96
CA THR A 414 -16.03 -21.81 -10.62
C THR A 414 -16.76 -22.35 -11.85
N THR A 415 -16.86 -21.56 -12.91
CA THR A 415 -17.41 -21.94 -14.22
C THR A 415 -16.64 -23.08 -14.89
N MET A 416 -15.35 -23.23 -14.57
CA MET A 416 -14.47 -24.28 -15.12
C MET A 416 -14.61 -25.62 -14.39
N VAL A 417 -15.50 -25.74 -13.40
CA VAL A 417 -15.71 -26.97 -12.61
C VAL A 417 -15.97 -28.20 -13.48
N ARG A 418 -16.76 -28.07 -14.56
CA ARG A 418 -17.02 -29.17 -15.51
C ARG A 418 -15.76 -29.59 -16.28
N SER A 419 -14.92 -28.63 -16.66
CA SER A 419 -13.67 -28.88 -17.37
C SER A 419 -12.68 -29.70 -16.54
N GLU A 420 -12.55 -29.40 -15.25
CA GLU A 420 -11.73 -30.18 -14.33
C GLU A 420 -12.38 -31.52 -13.96
N MET A 421 -13.71 -31.59 -13.79
CA MET A 421 -14.40 -32.86 -13.49
C MET A 421 -14.38 -33.85 -14.67
N ASP A 422 -14.47 -33.37 -15.91
CA ASP A 422 -14.22 -34.17 -17.12
C ASP A 422 -12.80 -34.77 -17.08
N SER A 423 -11.78 -33.98 -16.71
CA SER A 423 -10.39 -34.44 -16.57
C SER A 423 -10.20 -35.44 -15.41
N ILE A 424 -10.81 -35.21 -14.23
CA ILE A 424 -10.79 -36.16 -13.10
C ILE A 424 -11.41 -37.50 -13.51
N ASN A 425 -12.54 -37.47 -14.21
CA ASN A 425 -13.24 -38.68 -14.65
C ASN A 425 -12.48 -39.43 -15.77
N ALA A 426 -11.93 -38.71 -16.76
CA ALA A 426 -11.24 -39.31 -17.89
C ALA A 426 -9.84 -39.86 -17.54
N LEU A 427 -9.07 -39.14 -16.71
CA LEU A 427 -7.68 -39.46 -16.39
C LEU A 427 -7.53 -40.26 -15.07
N GLN A 428 -8.57 -40.26 -14.22
CA GLN A 428 -8.52 -40.77 -12.83
C GLN A 428 -7.43 -40.11 -11.95
N GLU A 429 -7.07 -38.87 -12.28
CA GLU A 429 -6.11 -38.06 -11.52
C GLU A 429 -6.74 -37.40 -10.29
N THR A 430 -5.93 -37.18 -9.24
CA THR A 430 -6.34 -36.44 -8.03
C THR A 430 -6.19 -34.92 -8.23
N ARG A 431 -7.03 -34.33 -9.09
CA ARG A 431 -7.00 -32.90 -9.43
C ARG A 431 -7.82 -32.06 -8.43
N ILE A 432 -7.15 -31.37 -7.51
CA ILE A 432 -7.83 -30.72 -6.36
C ILE A 432 -8.38 -29.30 -6.62
N GLY A 433 -8.18 -28.72 -7.81
CA GLY A 433 -8.52 -27.31 -8.10
C GLY A 433 -9.98 -26.96 -7.82
N VAL A 434 -10.92 -27.85 -8.19
CA VAL A 434 -12.37 -27.68 -7.97
C VAL A 434 -12.78 -27.55 -6.50
N ALA A 435 -11.95 -28.03 -5.57
CA ALA A 435 -12.19 -27.96 -4.14
C ALA A 435 -11.62 -26.68 -3.48
N LEU A 436 -10.79 -25.92 -4.20
CA LEU A 436 -10.09 -24.74 -3.69
C LEU A 436 -10.60 -23.43 -4.31
N PHE A 437 -10.74 -23.39 -5.64
CA PHE A 437 -10.89 -22.13 -6.36
C PHE A 437 -12.30 -21.52 -6.29
N SER A 438 -12.34 -20.19 -6.27
CA SER A 438 -13.56 -19.36 -6.17
C SER A 438 -13.49 -18.08 -7.02
N ASP A 439 -14.57 -17.29 -7.02
CA ASP A 439 -14.74 -16.12 -7.87
C ASP A 439 -14.68 -14.81 -7.06
N CYS A 440 -13.97 -13.79 -7.55
CA CYS A 440 -13.89 -12.46 -6.91
C CYS A 440 -13.36 -11.38 -7.86
N GLY A 441 -13.89 -10.16 -7.72
CA GLY A 441 -13.23 -8.92 -8.18
C GLY A 441 -12.70 -8.11 -7.01
N SER A 442 -11.45 -7.64 -7.07
CA SER A 442 -10.87 -6.77 -6.04
C SER A 442 -9.95 -5.71 -6.65
N ALA A 443 -9.87 -4.55 -6.00
CA ALA A 443 -9.13 -3.41 -6.52
C ALA A 443 -8.51 -2.54 -5.42
N VAL A 444 -7.41 -1.87 -5.76
CA VAL A 444 -6.77 -0.85 -4.92
C VAL A 444 -6.34 0.38 -5.73
N VAL A 445 -6.35 1.56 -5.11
CA VAL A 445 -5.83 2.79 -5.72
C VAL A 445 -4.46 3.12 -5.14
N LEU A 446 -3.43 3.02 -5.97
CA LEU A 446 -2.05 3.38 -5.61
C LEU A 446 -1.75 4.83 -6.02
N SER A 447 -1.30 5.64 -5.06
CA SER A 447 -0.87 7.02 -5.22
C SER A 447 0.66 7.13 -5.13
N ASN A 448 1.26 8.03 -5.91
CA ASN A 448 2.68 8.37 -5.82
C ASN A 448 3.00 9.59 -4.92
N GLY A 449 2.03 10.08 -4.16
CA GLY A 449 2.21 11.23 -3.26
C GLY A 449 2.45 12.58 -3.97
N VAL A 450 2.45 12.62 -5.30
CA VAL A 450 2.55 13.88 -6.06
C VAL A 450 1.16 14.45 -6.31
N GLY A 451 1.03 15.78 -6.15
CA GLY A 451 -0.23 16.50 -6.25
C GLY A 451 -0.97 16.59 -4.90
N GLU A 452 -2.29 16.52 -4.95
CA GLU A 452 -3.18 16.52 -3.79
C GLU A 452 -2.97 15.27 -2.92
N GLN A 453 -2.84 15.46 -1.61
CA GLN A 453 -2.56 14.39 -0.66
C GLN A 453 -3.87 13.72 -0.22
N ALA A 454 -4.02 12.43 -0.56
CA ALA A 454 -5.01 11.56 0.08
C ALA A 454 -4.39 10.91 1.33
N GLU A 455 -5.21 10.60 2.34
CA GLU A 455 -4.74 9.92 3.55
C GLU A 455 -4.47 8.44 3.22
N PRO A 456 -3.27 7.90 3.49
CA PRO A 456 -2.96 6.51 3.15
C PRO A 456 -3.77 5.56 4.03
N VAL A 457 -4.24 4.45 3.46
CA VAL A 457 -4.63 3.25 4.21
C VAL A 457 -3.37 2.44 4.51
N TYR A 458 -2.52 2.26 3.50
CA TYR A 458 -1.20 1.63 3.62
C TYR A 458 -0.14 2.45 2.89
N GLU A 459 1.02 2.68 3.51
CA GLU A 459 2.24 3.10 2.82
C GLU A 459 2.95 1.85 2.26
N LEU A 460 3.36 1.88 0.99
CA LEU A 460 4.13 0.81 0.35
C LEU A 460 5.62 1.12 0.45
N LEU A 461 6.34 0.36 1.29
CA LEU A 461 7.72 0.66 1.69
C LEU A 461 8.77 -0.06 0.84
N GLY A 462 8.41 -1.17 0.22
CA GLY A 462 9.27 -1.98 -0.64
C GLY A 462 8.62 -3.31 -1.01
N TRP A 463 9.27 -4.05 -1.92
CA TRP A 463 8.81 -5.33 -2.45
C TRP A 463 9.99 -6.16 -2.96
N GLU A 464 9.79 -7.47 -3.03
CA GLU A 464 10.67 -8.44 -3.68
C GLU A 464 9.85 -9.34 -4.58
N ASN A 465 10.46 -9.80 -5.67
CA ASN A 465 9.90 -10.86 -6.51
C ASN A 465 10.99 -11.88 -6.85
N LEU A 466 10.66 -13.16 -6.77
CA LEU A 466 11.58 -14.28 -7.03
C LEU A 466 10.86 -15.33 -7.88
N VAL A 467 11.63 -16.12 -8.63
CA VAL A 467 11.14 -17.35 -9.28
C VAL A 467 11.96 -18.51 -8.73
N ILE A 468 11.31 -19.61 -8.38
CA ILE A 468 11.99 -20.84 -7.95
C ILE A 468 12.46 -21.57 -9.22
N PRO A 469 13.78 -21.79 -9.43
CA PRO A 469 14.26 -22.49 -10.64
C PRO A 469 13.76 -23.93 -10.70
N ASP A 470 13.51 -24.43 -11.91
CA ASP A 470 13.17 -25.83 -12.19
C ASP A 470 11.87 -26.29 -11.47
N THR A 471 10.83 -25.44 -11.55
CA THR A 471 9.49 -25.66 -10.93
C THR A 471 8.31 -25.26 -11.84
N GLU A 472 8.55 -25.09 -13.13
CA GLU A 472 7.55 -24.74 -14.14
C GLU A 472 6.41 -25.77 -14.18
N ASP A 473 6.74 -27.06 -14.13
CA ASP A 473 5.79 -28.18 -14.11
C ASP A 473 5.09 -28.38 -12.74
N ASP A 474 5.47 -27.63 -11.69
CA ASP A 474 4.86 -27.79 -10.36
C ASP A 474 3.57 -27.00 -10.18
N LEU A 475 3.45 -25.83 -10.83
CA LEU A 475 2.31 -24.93 -10.69
C LEU A 475 2.06 -24.16 -11.99
N GLY A 476 0.93 -24.45 -12.64
CA GLY A 476 0.59 -23.91 -13.96
C GLY A 476 -0.93 -23.88 -14.21
N PHE A 477 -1.32 -23.28 -15.33
CA PHE A 477 -2.71 -23.19 -15.77
C PHE A 477 -2.76 -23.18 -17.30
N ASP A 478 -2.89 -24.37 -17.89
CA ASP A 478 -2.64 -24.60 -19.32
C ASP A 478 -3.90 -24.35 -20.14
N VAL A 479 -3.78 -23.57 -21.23
CA VAL A 479 -4.93 -23.19 -22.06
C VAL A 479 -5.49 -24.38 -22.86
N ASP A 480 -6.81 -24.52 -22.86
CA ASP A 480 -7.55 -25.69 -23.33
C ASP A 480 -8.87 -25.28 -24.02
N PRO A 481 -9.44 -26.08 -24.96
CA PRO A 481 -10.73 -25.76 -25.58
C PRO A 481 -11.90 -25.53 -24.61
N VAL A 482 -11.85 -26.08 -23.40
CA VAL A 482 -12.80 -25.85 -22.29
C VAL A 482 -12.16 -25.08 -21.13
N GLY A 483 -11.38 -24.04 -21.46
CA GLY A 483 -10.87 -23.04 -20.51
C GLY A 483 -9.38 -23.20 -20.25
N TRP A 484 -9.03 -23.52 -19.00
CA TRP A 484 -7.65 -23.81 -18.59
C TRP A 484 -7.62 -25.00 -17.63
N LYS A 485 -6.55 -25.80 -17.68
CA LYS A 485 -6.34 -26.99 -16.84
C LYS A 485 -5.34 -26.68 -15.73
N VAL A 486 -5.69 -27.01 -14.50
CA VAL A 486 -4.81 -26.78 -13.32
C VAL A 486 -3.63 -27.75 -13.34
N VAL A 487 -2.41 -27.22 -13.25
CA VAL A 487 -1.21 -27.99 -12.91
C VAL A 487 -0.83 -27.65 -11.48
N LEU A 488 -0.79 -28.65 -10.60
CA LEU A 488 -0.52 -28.49 -9.18
C LEU A 488 0.05 -29.80 -8.60
N THR A 489 1.37 -29.86 -8.41
CA THR A 489 2.04 -31.05 -7.88
C THR A 489 2.06 -31.07 -6.35
N PRO A 490 2.23 -32.25 -5.72
CA PRO A 490 2.47 -32.37 -4.28
C PRO A 490 3.73 -31.65 -3.77
N ARG A 491 4.64 -31.20 -4.67
CA ARG A 491 5.85 -30.46 -4.29
C ARG A 491 5.55 -29.02 -3.87
N VAL A 492 4.50 -28.40 -4.42
CA VAL A 492 4.22 -26.95 -4.26
C VAL A 492 4.26 -26.49 -2.80
N PRO A 493 3.56 -27.10 -1.82
CA PRO A 493 3.57 -26.63 -0.44
C PRO A 493 4.98 -26.63 0.19
N LYS A 494 5.82 -27.60 -0.15
CA LYS A 494 7.21 -27.72 0.35
C LYS A 494 8.14 -26.71 -0.32
N LEU A 495 7.94 -26.43 -1.61
CA LEU A 495 8.67 -25.40 -2.36
C LEU A 495 8.32 -24.00 -1.86
N THR A 496 7.04 -23.68 -1.71
CA THR A 496 6.59 -22.39 -1.16
C THR A 496 7.03 -22.21 0.29
N GLN A 497 7.02 -23.28 1.10
CA GLN A 497 7.50 -23.22 2.48
C GLN A 497 9.01 -22.90 2.56
N SER A 498 9.83 -23.50 1.71
CA SER A 498 11.29 -23.36 1.77
C SER A 498 11.80 -21.97 1.34
N VAL A 499 11.09 -21.29 0.45
CA VAL A 499 11.48 -19.96 -0.08
C VAL A 499 11.01 -18.78 0.78
N LEU A 500 10.06 -18.96 1.71
CA LEU A 500 9.54 -17.89 2.57
C LEU A 500 10.63 -17.15 3.37
N GLN A 501 11.47 -17.88 4.10
CA GLN A 501 12.51 -17.27 4.93
C GLN A 501 13.59 -16.57 4.08
N PRO A 502 14.09 -17.14 2.96
CA PRO A 502 14.89 -16.41 1.97
C PRO A 502 14.24 -15.12 1.45
N ALA A 503 12.98 -15.18 0.99
CA ALA A 503 12.25 -14.03 0.42
C ALA A 503 12.05 -12.91 1.45
N TYR A 504 11.63 -13.25 2.67
CA TYR A 504 11.53 -12.31 3.78
C TYR A 504 12.88 -11.69 4.15
N THR A 505 13.96 -12.47 4.11
CA THR A 505 15.32 -11.97 4.39
C THR A 505 15.80 -11.00 3.32
N ALA A 506 15.49 -11.26 2.04
CA ALA A 506 15.76 -10.33 0.95
C ALA A 506 15.00 -9.00 1.14
N LEU A 507 13.68 -9.08 1.36
CA LEU A 507 12.81 -7.91 1.58
C LEU A 507 13.34 -7.06 2.75
N MET A 508 13.58 -7.67 3.90
CA MET A 508 14.11 -6.99 5.08
C MET A 508 15.50 -6.38 4.90
N SER A 509 16.26 -6.79 3.88
CA SER A 509 17.57 -6.21 3.55
C SER A 509 17.51 -4.99 2.63
N ASN A 510 16.47 -4.87 1.80
CA ASN A 510 16.30 -3.78 0.82
C ASN A 510 15.40 -2.63 1.31
N LEU A 511 14.65 -2.83 2.40
CA LEU A 511 13.79 -1.80 3.01
C LEU A 511 14.54 -0.62 3.63
N PRO A 512 13.88 0.56 3.79
CA PRO A 512 14.35 1.59 4.71
C PRO A 512 14.35 1.07 6.16
N SER A 513 15.17 1.68 7.03
CA SER A 513 15.33 1.22 8.41
C SER A 513 14.02 1.30 9.22
N LEU A 514 13.43 0.14 9.51
CA LEU A 514 12.22 0.02 10.32
C LEU A 514 12.48 0.38 11.80
N PRO A 515 11.43 0.71 12.59
CA PRO A 515 11.58 1.02 14.00
C PRO A 515 12.15 -0.16 14.81
N ALA A 516 12.84 0.16 15.91
CA ALA A 516 13.32 -0.86 16.86
C ALA A 516 12.14 -1.66 17.42
N GLY A 517 12.11 -2.97 17.14
CA GLY A 517 10.98 -3.86 17.42
C GLY A 517 10.26 -4.41 16.18
N TYR A 518 10.78 -4.17 14.96
CA TYR A 518 10.36 -4.82 13.72
C TYR A 518 11.55 -5.51 13.05
N ARG A 519 11.76 -6.80 13.34
CA ARG A 519 12.89 -7.61 12.87
C ARG A 519 12.56 -9.08 12.65
N LEU A 520 11.83 -9.71 13.57
CA LEU A 520 11.40 -11.11 13.48
C LEU A 520 10.06 -11.19 12.74
N PRO A 521 9.74 -12.30 12.05
CA PRO A 521 8.47 -12.42 11.32
C PRO A 521 7.23 -12.20 12.19
N ALA A 522 7.27 -12.62 13.47
CA ALA A 522 6.21 -12.42 14.47
C ALA A 522 6.09 -10.98 15.02
N ASP A 523 6.95 -10.05 14.59
CA ASP A 523 6.76 -8.62 14.88
C ASP A 523 5.65 -8.02 13.99
N PHE A 524 5.39 -8.62 12.81
CA PHE A 524 4.51 -8.15 11.75
C PHE A 524 3.16 -8.87 11.72
N ASP A 525 2.14 -8.20 11.18
CA ASP A 525 0.94 -8.88 10.67
C ASP A 525 1.24 -9.43 9.26
N TRP A 526 0.57 -10.51 8.83
CA TRP A 526 0.83 -11.20 7.57
C TRP A 526 -0.43 -11.29 6.70
N ALA A 527 -0.41 -10.62 5.55
CA ALA A 527 -1.40 -10.77 4.49
C ALA A 527 -0.88 -11.83 3.51
N MET A 528 -1.25 -13.09 3.73
CA MET A 528 -0.84 -14.23 2.91
C MET A 528 -1.92 -14.54 1.89
N HIS A 529 -1.57 -14.76 0.62
CA HIS A 529 -2.48 -15.40 -0.33
C HIS A 529 -2.74 -16.85 0.11
N PRO A 530 -3.98 -17.23 0.46
CA PRO A 530 -4.26 -18.54 1.02
C PRO A 530 -4.49 -19.56 -0.11
N GLY A 531 -3.41 -19.97 -0.77
CA GLY A 531 -3.48 -20.92 -1.90
C GLY A 531 -4.10 -22.28 -1.53
N GLY A 532 -3.97 -22.65 -0.25
CA GLY A 532 -4.55 -23.81 0.42
C GLY A 532 -4.13 -23.83 1.90
N ALA A 533 -4.81 -24.59 2.75
CA ALA A 533 -4.49 -24.66 4.19
C ALA A 533 -3.04 -25.11 4.49
N THR A 534 -2.42 -25.89 3.60
CA THR A 534 -1.00 -26.28 3.68
C THR A 534 -0.02 -25.13 3.42
N ILE A 535 -0.44 -24.07 2.73
CA ILE A 535 0.35 -22.85 2.53
C ILE A 535 0.38 -22.03 3.82
N LEU A 536 -0.78 -21.83 4.46
CA LEU A 536 -0.91 -21.09 5.73
C LEU A 536 -0.16 -21.82 6.86
N THR A 537 -0.48 -23.09 7.12
CA THR A 537 0.22 -23.89 8.15
C THR A 537 1.69 -24.17 7.79
N GLY A 538 2.08 -24.08 6.53
CA GLY A 538 3.47 -24.08 6.08
C GLY A 538 4.20 -22.81 6.49
N ALA A 539 3.57 -21.65 6.29
CA ALA A 539 4.11 -20.33 6.65
C ALA A 539 4.26 -20.14 8.17
N GLU A 540 3.30 -20.59 8.97
CA GLU A 540 3.40 -20.66 10.45
C GLU A 540 4.68 -21.36 10.89
N LYS A 541 4.92 -22.56 10.34
CA LYS A 541 6.09 -23.41 10.65
C LYS A 541 7.40 -22.80 10.15
N ALA A 542 7.41 -22.20 8.95
CA ALA A 542 8.61 -21.63 8.35
C ALA A 542 9.04 -20.32 9.03
N MET A 543 8.08 -19.47 9.41
CA MET A 543 8.32 -18.12 9.90
C MET A 543 8.17 -17.99 11.43
N ALA A 544 7.80 -19.08 12.12
CA ALA A 544 7.51 -19.12 13.55
C ALA A 544 6.44 -18.10 13.97
N ILE A 545 5.34 -18.03 13.19
CA ILE A 545 4.17 -17.18 13.45
C ILE A 545 2.95 -18.05 13.80
N THR A 546 1.94 -17.46 14.44
CA THR A 546 0.68 -18.13 14.81
C THR A 546 -0.43 -17.82 13.79
N PRO A 547 -1.53 -18.60 13.72
CA PRO A 547 -2.63 -18.35 12.79
C PRO A 547 -3.18 -16.91 12.84
N GLU A 548 -3.20 -16.29 14.03
CA GLU A 548 -3.70 -14.93 14.25
C GLU A 548 -2.84 -13.86 13.54
N HIS A 549 -1.58 -14.14 13.25
CA HIS A 549 -0.74 -13.25 12.43
C HIS A 549 -1.28 -13.19 10.98
N MET A 550 -1.89 -14.28 10.51
CA MET A 550 -2.54 -14.42 9.20
C MET A 550 -4.08 -14.42 9.27
N ARG A 551 -4.68 -13.96 10.37
CA ARG A 551 -6.13 -13.99 10.64
C ARG A 551 -7.04 -13.64 9.46
N ALA A 552 -6.75 -12.56 8.74
CA ALA A 552 -7.54 -12.15 7.57
C ALA A 552 -7.38 -13.08 6.35
N SER A 553 -6.22 -13.75 6.24
CA SER A 553 -5.94 -14.78 5.24
C SER A 553 -6.77 -16.04 5.52
N TYR A 554 -6.86 -16.45 6.79
CA TYR A 554 -7.73 -17.55 7.23
C TYR A 554 -9.21 -17.22 7.08
N ASP A 555 -9.65 -16.06 7.56
CA ASP A 555 -11.03 -15.57 7.44
C ASP A 555 -11.49 -15.50 5.96
N THR A 556 -10.64 -14.99 5.06
CA THR A 556 -10.94 -14.99 3.62
C THR A 556 -11.01 -16.41 3.05
N TYR A 557 -10.06 -17.28 3.43
CA TYR A 557 -10.00 -18.66 2.93
C TYR A 557 -11.20 -19.52 3.36
N ILE A 558 -11.60 -19.45 4.63
CA ILE A 558 -12.68 -20.25 5.20
C ILE A 558 -14.03 -19.86 4.57
N ASN A 559 -14.30 -18.56 4.47
CA ASN A 559 -15.61 -18.03 4.04
C ASN A 559 -15.75 -17.87 2.51
N HIS A 560 -14.65 -17.75 1.77
CA HIS A 560 -14.67 -17.48 0.33
C HIS A 560 -13.78 -18.39 -0.52
N GLY A 561 -12.89 -19.20 0.05
CA GLY A 561 -11.93 -20.04 -0.67
C GLY A 561 -10.79 -19.26 -1.35
N ASN A 562 -10.16 -19.88 -2.34
CA ASN A 562 -9.04 -19.31 -3.08
C ASN A 562 -9.52 -18.61 -4.37
N SER A 563 -9.66 -17.29 -4.35
CA SER A 563 -10.05 -16.48 -5.51
C SER A 563 -8.86 -16.05 -6.39
N SER A 564 -7.81 -16.89 -6.48
CA SER A 564 -6.56 -16.64 -7.23
C SER A 564 -6.01 -15.22 -6.97
N SER A 565 -5.69 -14.44 -8.01
CA SER A 565 -5.04 -13.13 -7.91
C SER A 565 -5.85 -12.08 -7.14
N ALA A 566 -7.18 -12.18 -7.13
CA ALA A 566 -8.07 -11.25 -6.43
C ALA A 566 -8.02 -11.39 -4.89
N THR A 567 -7.62 -12.55 -4.39
CA THR A 567 -7.65 -12.85 -2.95
C THR A 567 -6.79 -11.91 -2.12
N ILE A 568 -5.62 -11.48 -2.60
CA ILE A 568 -4.66 -10.74 -1.76
C ILE A 568 -5.13 -9.32 -1.41
N PHE A 569 -5.85 -8.64 -2.30
CA PHE A 569 -6.46 -7.34 -1.97
C PHE A 569 -7.68 -7.51 -1.04
N SER A 570 -8.45 -8.60 -1.17
CA SER A 570 -9.51 -8.96 -0.22
C SER A 570 -8.94 -9.17 1.18
N VAL A 571 -7.85 -9.93 1.32
CA VAL A 571 -7.14 -10.14 2.60
C VAL A 571 -6.67 -8.82 3.21
N LEU A 572 -6.14 -7.88 2.42
CA LEU A 572 -5.75 -6.56 2.92
C LEU A 572 -6.96 -5.71 3.33
N ASP A 573 -8.03 -5.71 2.54
CA ASP A 573 -9.29 -4.99 2.82
C ASP A 573 -9.97 -5.53 4.09
N ARG A 574 -9.91 -6.85 4.33
CA ARG A 574 -10.40 -7.52 5.54
C ARG A 574 -9.51 -7.27 6.76
N LEU A 575 -8.18 -7.30 6.61
CA LEU A 575 -7.19 -7.15 7.70
C LEU A 575 -7.30 -5.82 8.45
N ARG A 576 -7.83 -4.77 7.82
CA ARG A 576 -8.05 -3.46 8.43
C ARG A 576 -9.34 -3.31 9.24
N SER A 577 -10.19 -4.34 9.28
CA SER A 577 -11.46 -4.34 10.01
C SER A 577 -11.29 -4.47 11.53
N LYS A 578 -12.28 -3.97 12.29
CA LYS A 578 -12.28 -3.99 13.77
C LYS A 578 -12.37 -5.42 14.35
N GLU A 579 -13.01 -6.33 13.63
CA GLU A 579 -13.05 -7.76 13.97
C GLU A 579 -11.66 -8.39 13.87
N MET A 580 -10.94 -8.14 12.78
CA MET A 580 -9.54 -8.56 12.66
C MET A 580 -8.65 -7.88 13.70
N ASP A 581 -8.89 -6.62 14.06
CA ASP A 581 -8.11 -5.96 15.12
C ASP A 581 -8.32 -6.60 16.51
N ALA A 582 -9.52 -7.09 16.82
CA ALA A 582 -9.80 -7.81 18.05
C ALA A 582 -9.11 -9.19 18.13
N LEU A 583 -8.85 -9.81 16.97
CA LEU A 583 -8.15 -11.09 16.83
C LEU A 583 -6.62 -10.95 16.68
N ALA A 584 -6.04 -9.76 16.87
CA ALA A 584 -4.61 -9.54 16.64
C ALA A 584 -3.70 -10.23 17.69
N PRO A 585 -2.52 -10.77 17.30
CA PRO A 585 -1.64 -11.51 18.20
C PRO A 585 -1.25 -10.74 19.47
N ALA A 586 -1.51 -11.36 20.62
CA ALA A 586 -1.37 -10.76 21.96
C ALA A 586 -2.17 -9.45 22.18
N GLY A 587 -3.30 -9.29 21.50
CA GLY A 587 -4.13 -8.08 21.56
C GLY A 587 -3.49 -6.86 20.89
N ARG A 588 -2.45 -7.07 20.06
CA ARG A 588 -1.69 -6.00 19.42
C ARG A 588 -1.73 -6.12 17.90
N VAL A 589 -2.54 -5.24 17.29
CA VAL A 589 -2.47 -4.86 15.87
C VAL A 589 -1.06 -4.37 15.51
N ARG A 590 -0.55 -4.71 14.33
CA ARG A 590 0.79 -4.29 13.90
C ARG A 590 0.73 -3.14 12.90
N ASP A 591 1.57 -2.13 13.15
CA ASP A 591 1.76 -0.97 12.28
C ASP A 591 2.36 -1.36 10.91
N TYR A 592 3.03 -2.53 10.82
CA TYR A 592 3.70 -3.04 9.62
C TYR A 592 3.19 -4.45 9.27
N ILE A 593 3.00 -4.70 7.97
CA ILE A 593 2.41 -5.91 7.41
C ILE A 593 3.32 -6.44 6.30
N VAL A 594 3.58 -7.75 6.31
CA VAL A 594 4.15 -8.47 5.17
C VAL A 594 3.00 -8.99 4.30
N GLY A 595 2.91 -8.49 3.06
CA GLY A 595 2.09 -9.12 2.03
C GLY A 595 2.90 -10.19 1.32
N CYS A 596 2.34 -11.38 1.07
CA CYS A 596 3.03 -12.47 0.39
C CYS A 596 2.07 -13.29 -0.49
N ALA A 597 2.50 -13.66 -1.69
CA ALA A 597 1.74 -14.51 -2.61
C ALA A 597 2.64 -15.43 -3.44
N PHE A 598 2.05 -16.53 -3.92
CA PHE A 598 2.68 -17.51 -4.80
C PHE A 598 1.80 -17.68 -6.05
N GLY A 599 2.40 -18.03 -7.18
CA GLY A 599 1.69 -18.34 -8.43
C GLY A 599 2.59 -19.10 -9.40
N PRO A 600 2.11 -19.40 -10.63
CA PRO A 600 2.90 -20.09 -11.65
C PRO A 600 4.31 -19.53 -11.86
N GLY A 601 5.25 -20.42 -12.16
CA GLY A 601 6.69 -20.12 -12.28
C GLY A 601 7.61 -21.19 -11.66
N ILE A 602 7.53 -21.53 -10.37
CA ILE A 602 6.75 -20.89 -9.29
C ILE A 602 7.29 -19.48 -9.01
N THR A 603 6.41 -18.47 -9.11
CA THR A 603 6.72 -17.08 -8.75
C THR A 603 6.35 -16.81 -7.30
N VAL A 604 7.23 -16.12 -6.58
CA VAL A 604 7.03 -15.56 -5.24
C VAL A 604 6.97 -14.04 -5.34
N GLU A 605 5.92 -13.44 -4.79
CA GLU A 605 5.80 -11.99 -4.62
C GLU A 605 5.70 -11.67 -3.13
N MET A 606 6.45 -10.67 -2.65
CA MET A 606 6.38 -10.22 -1.26
C MET A 606 6.51 -8.70 -1.17
N CYS A 607 5.75 -8.06 -0.28
CA CYS A 607 5.80 -6.60 -0.08
C CYS A 607 5.72 -6.21 1.40
N MET A 608 6.29 -5.05 1.73
CA MET A 608 6.17 -4.43 3.06
C MET A 608 5.20 -3.25 2.99
N LEU A 609 4.14 -3.34 3.77
CA LEU A 609 3.15 -2.29 3.96
C LEU A 609 3.26 -1.72 5.37
N LYS A 610 2.94 -0.43 5.54
CA LYS A 610 2.74 0.21 6.83
C LYS A 610 1.30 0.73 6.92
N ARG A 611 0.52 0.17 7.86
CA ARG A 611 -0.90 0.48 8.04
C ARG A 611 -1.09 1.81 8.75
N ASN A 612 -1.96 2.64 8.22
CA ASN A 612 -2.40 3.86 8.91
C ASN A 612 -3.47 3.52 9.96
N LEU A 613 -3.03 3.34 11.20
CA LEU A 613 -3.92 3.04 12.33
C LEU A 613 -4.92 4.16 12.65
N THR A 614 -4.76 5.39 12.13
CA THR A 614 -5.76 6.48 12.32
C THR A 614 -6.90 6.47 11.32
N VAL A 615 -6.84 5.65 10.26
CA VAL A 615 -8.00 5.40 9.38
C VAL A 615 -8.94 4.37 10.01
N ALA A 616 -8.39 3.36 10.70
CA ALA A 616 -9.16 2.28 11.33
C ALA A 616 -10.17 2.76 12.40
N SER A 617 -9.94 3.90 13.06
CA SER A 617 -10.92 4.49 13.97
C SER A 617 -12.14 5.06 13.23
N ARG A 618 -11.94 5.62 12.02
CA ARG A 618 -12.95 6.38 11.25
C ARG A 618 -13.83 5.54 10.32
N ILE A 619 -13.50 4.26 10.09
CA ILE A 619 -14.39 3.33 9.38
C ILE A 619 -15.53 2.93 10.34
N SER A 620 -16.48 3.86 10.49
CA SER A 620 -17.74 3.75 11.24
C SER A 620 -18.84 4.68 10.71
N GLY A 621 -18.62 5.33 9.56
CA GLY A 621 -19.52 6.35 8.99
C GLY A 621 -19.92 6.13 7.53
N LEU A 622 -19.53 5.00 6.93
CA LEU A 622 -20.08 4.53 5.66
C LEU A 622 -20.86 3.26 5.94
N GLN A 623 -22.17 3.39 6.09
CA GLN A 623 -23.07 2.25 5.92
C GLN A 623 -22.95 1.80 4.46
N THR A 624 -22.81 0.50 4.23
CA THR A 624 -23.18 -0.12 2.97
C THR A 624 -24.61 0.35 2.64
N PRO A 625 -24.91 0.82 1.40
CA PRO A 625 -26.29 1.01 0.99
C PRO A 625 -27.06 -0.29 1.24
N PRO A 626 -28.31 -0.23 1.76
CA PRO A 626 -29.10 -1.43 1.98
C PRO A 626 -29.29 -2.17 0.66
N GLU A 627 -29.32 -3.50 0.74
CA GLU A 627 -29.48 -4.38 -0.40
C GLU A 627 -30.78 -4.04 -1.12
N THR A 628 -30.71 -3.77 -2.43
CA THR A 628 -31.89 -3.53 -3.25
C THR A 628 -32.62 -4.85 -3.45
N GLU A 629 -33.68 -5.06 -2.67
CA GLU A 629 -34.60 -6.20 -2.86
C GLU A 629 -35.11 -6.25 -4.30
N SER A 630 -35.34 -7.48 -4.79
CA SER A 630 -35.68 -7.74 -6.18
C SER A 630 -37.04 -7.17 -6.59
N GLU A 631 -37.13 -6.65 -7.82
CA GLU A 631 -38.41 -6.24 -8.40
C GLU A 631 -39.35 -7.46 -8.55
N ALA A 632 -40.40 -7.49 -7.73
CA ALA A 632 -41.56 -8.37 -7.87
C ALA A 632 -42.84 -7.52 -8.00
N SER A 633 -43.77 -7.93 -8.85
CA SER A 633 -44.68 -6.99 -9.53
C SER A 633 -46.09 -6.84 -8.93
N GLY A 634 -46.27 -5.77 -8.14
CA GLY A 634 -47.56 -5.08 -7.89
C GLY A 634 -48.59 -5.79 -7.00
N PRO A 635 -49.82 -5.23 -6.86
CA PRO A 635 -50.37 -3.98 -7.40
C PRO A 635 -50.62 -2.88 -6.34
N SER A 636 -51.23 -1.76 -6.73
CA SER A 636 -51.38 -0.52 -5.95
C SER A 636 -52.83 -0.19 -5.50
N GLU A 637 -52.99 0.39 -4.29
CA GLU A 637 -54.08 1.28 -3.82
C GLU A 637 -53.69 1.71 -2.36
N ASP A 638 -53.98 2.90 -1.80
CA ASP A 638 -54.56 4.17 -2.28
C ASP A 638 -54.25 5.31 -1.25
N GLY A 639 -54.37 6.61 -1.61
CA GLY A 639 -54.73 7.66 -0.64
C GLY A 639 -53.88 8.95 -0.44
N ARG A 640 -54.17 9.98 -1.26
CA ARG A 640 -54.33 11.43 -0.92
C ARG A 640 -53.14 12.39 -0.61
N ASP A 641 -53.19 13.51 -1.34
CA ASP A 641 -53.03 14.95 -0.98
C ASP A 641 -51.77 15.44 -0.20
N ASP A 642 -51.17 16.62 -0.46
CA ASP A 642 -51.65 17.81 -1.21
C ASP A 642 -50.49 18.70 -1.74
N GLY A 643 -50.75 19.52 -2.77
CA GLY A 643 -50.13 20.85 -2.97
C GLY A 643 -48.86 21.07 -3.84
N GLY A 644 -49.04 21.65 -5.05
CA GLY A 644 -48.31 22.89 -5.44
C GLY A 644 -47.46 22.96 -6.73
N SER A 645 -47.95 23.73 -7.73
CA SER A 645 -47.25 24.32 -8.92
C SER A 645 -46.47 23.38 -9.86
N GLU A 646 -46.91 23.10 -11.11
CA GLU A 646 -47.18 23.95 -12.30
C GLU A 646 -45.94 24.34 -13.14
N PHE A 647 -45.83 23.75 -14.34
CA PHE A 647 -45.66 24.45 -15.63
C PHE A 647 -45.93 23.47 -16.82
N ASP A 648 -46.66 23.93 -17.84
CA ASP A 648 -47.09 23.19 -19.05
C ASP A 648 -45.92 22.82 -20.03
N ILE A 649 -46.03 21.95 -21.06
CA ILE A 649 -46.97 21.95 -22.21
C ILE A 649 -47.21 20.55 -22.85
N VAL A 650 -48.47 20.08 -22.77
CA VAL A 650 -49.41 19.47 -23.76
C VAL A 650 -48.92 19.06 -25.20
N PRO A 651 -49.59 18.12 -25.95
CA PRO A 651 -49.74 16.65 -25.76
C PRO A 651 -49.59 15.82 -27.08
N GLU A 652 -49.88 14.50 -27.05
CA GLU A 652 -50.74 13.83 -28.07
C GLU A 652 -51.42 12.54 -27.53
N THR A 653 -52.46 12.01 -28.21
CA THR A 653 -53.42 10.96 -27.73
C THR A 653 -53.16 9.56 -28.36
N GLU A 654 -53.80 8.40 -28.06
CA GLU A 654 -55.13 7.99 -27.55
C GLU A 654 -55.02 6.72 -26.64
N ALA A 655 -55.86 6.45 -25.61
CA ALA A 655 -57.08 5.59 -25.55
C ALA A 655 -56.91 4.11 -26.06
N VAL A 656 -57.56 3.00 -25.63
CA VAL A 656 -58.84 2.61 -24.94
C VAL A 656 -58.66 1.18 -24.32
N ALA A 657 -59.33 0.61 -23.29
CA ALA A 657 -59.99 1.04 -22.04
C ALA A 657 -60.41 -0.17 -21.13
N ARG A 658 -60.87 0.12 -19.90
CA ARG A 658 -61.55 -0.68 -18.81
C ARG A 658 -62.00 -2.16 -19.00
N MET A 659 -61.79 -2.98 -17.95
CA MET A 659 -62.74 -3.89 -17.22
C MET A 659 -61.98 -4.73 -16.16
N SER A 660 -62.56 -5.41 -15.15
CA SER A 660 -63.43 -4.96 -14.03
C SER A 660 -63.75 -6.12 -13.07
N GLY A 661 -63.44 -5.98 -11.77
CA GLY A 661 -63.93 -6.82 -10.65
C GLY A 661 -62.98 -7.93 -10.14
N ALA A 662 -63.13 -8.50 -8.94
CA ALA A 662 -63.62 -8.04 -7.62
C ALA A 662 -63.85 -9.25 -6.69
N GLY A 663 -63.34 -9.16 -5.45
CA GLY A 663 -63.68 -10.04 -4.31
C GLY A 663 -62.67 -11.15 -4.00
N LYS A 664 -62.57 -11.72 -2.79
CA LYS A 664 -62.93 -11.34 -1.40
C LYS A 664 -62.83 -12.63 -0.56
N GLY A 665 -62.28 -12.56 0.65
CA GLY A 665 -62.32 -13.66 1.63
C GLY A 665 -61.18 -14.70 1.49
N ASP A 666 -60.75 -15.36 2.56
CA ASP A 666 -61.12 -15.12 3.97
C ASP A 666 -60.03 -15.51 4.98
N ASP A 667 -60.16 -14.96 6.18
CA ASP A 667 -59.29 -15.15 7.36
C ASP A 667 -59.40 -16.57 7.95
N THR A 668 -58.31 -17.10 8.52
CA THR A 668 -58.32 -17.60 9.92
C THR A 668 -56.94 -18.10 10.41
N SER A 669 -56.64 -17.79 11.67
CA SER A 669 -55.43 -18.20 12.41
C SER A 669 -55.62 -19.47 13.24
N ARG A 670 -54.50 -20.15 13.61
CA ARG A 670 -54.22 -20.74 14.95
C ARG A 670 -52.84 -21.42 15.03
N THR A 671 -51.88 -20.82 15.74
CA THR A 671 -51.46 -21.07 17.16
C THR A 671 -50.67 -22.36 17.43
N SER A 672 -49.41 -22.18 17.85
CA SER A 672 -48.53 -23.18 18.47
C SER A 672 -48.92 -23.53 19.91
N PRO A 673 -48.25 -24.52 20.53
CA PRO A 673 -47.95 -24.50 21.95
C PRO A 673 -46.46 -24.75 22.29
N ASP A 674 -45.93 -24.03 23.28
CA ASP A 674 -44.60 -24.27 23.88
C ASP A 674 -44.61 -25.41 24.90
N VAL A 675 -43.48 -26.11 25.06
CA VAL A 675 -43.13 -26.81 26.31
C VAL A 675 -41.62 -26.68 26.59
N ASN A 676 -41.29 -26.19 27.78
CA ASN A 676 -39.93 -26.12 28.34
C ASN A 676 -39.48 -27.48 28.93
N ASN A 677 -38.17 -27.74 29.05
CA ASN A 677 -37.43 -27.49 30.30
C ASN A 677 -36.06 -28.21 30.41
N SER A 678 -35.15 -27.60 31.18
CA SER A 678 -34.06 -28.20 31.97
C SER A 678 -32.86 -28.84 31.29
N ALA A 679 -31.69 -28.68 31.92
CA ALA A 679 -30.39 -29.15 31.45
C ALA A 679 -29.83 -30.29 32.31
N VAL A 680 -28.97 -31.12 31.70
CA VAL A 680 -28.07 -32.06 32.39
C VAL A 680 -26.67 -31.88 31.78
N GLY A 681 -25.65 -31.70 32.61
CA GLY A 681 -24.26 -31.62 32.18
C GLY A 681 -23.58 -32.98 32.18
N GLY A 682 -22.79 -33.28 31.15
CA GLY A 682 -21.97 -34.49 31.05
C GLY A 682 -20.60 -34.18 30.44
N ARG A 683 -19.54 -34.79 30.99
CA ARG A 683 -18.22 -34.86 30.34
C ARG A 683 -18.14 -36.15 29.53
N LEU A 684 -17.65 -36.04 28.31
CA LEU A 684 -17.03 -37.12 27.53
C LEU A 684 -15.73 -36.48 26.98
N GLU A 685 -14.56 -36.81 27.51
CA GLU A 685 -13.79 -38.03 27.22
C GLU A 685 -13.32 -38.06 25.76
N ALA A 686 -12.10 -37.56 25.55
CA ALA A 686 -11.43 -37.48 24.26
C ALA A 686 -10.27 -38.50 24.23
N VAL A 687 -10.59 -39.78 24.03
CA VAL A 687 -9.62 -40.88 23.88
C VAL A 687 -10.15 -41.91 22.88
N GLU A 688 -10.28 -41.55 21.59
CA GLU A 688 -10.46 -42.53 20.50
C GLU A 688 -10.16 -42.01 19.07
N SER A 689 -9.91 -40.70 18.89
CA SER A 689 -9.63 -40.09 17.58
C SER A 689 -8.29 -40.49 16.95
N ASP A 690 -7.25 -40.62 17.78
CA ASP A 690 -5.87 -40.50 17.29
C ASP A 690 -5.35 -41.79 16.63
N ALA A 691 -5.92 -42.95 16.97
CA ALA A 691 -5.56 -44.23 16.38
C ALA A 691 -5.93 -44.30 14.88
N PHE A 692 -7.12 -43.80 14.52
CA PHE A 692 -7.64 -43.84 13.15
C PHE A 692 -6.92 -42.87 12.20
N ILE A 693 -6.26 -41.85 12.74
CA ILE A 693 -5.48 -40.86 11.96
C ILE A 693 -4.13 -41.45 11.54
N SER A 694 -3.53 -42.34 12.35
CA SER A 694 -2.26 -43.00 12.01
C SER A 694 -2.42 -43.96 10.83
N GLU A 695 -3.44 -44.84 10.89
CA GLU A 695 -3.64 -45.91 9.91
C GLU A 695 -4.03 -45.38 8.52
N ALA A 696 -4.62 -44.18 8.45
CA ALA A 696 -4.92 -43.48 7.19
C ALA A 696 -3.69 -42.79 6.53
N LEU A 697 -2.54 -42.70 7.22
CA LEU A 697 -1.35 -41.97 6.74
C LEU A 697 -0.17 -42.88 6.37
N GLU A 698 -0.16 -44.15 6.78
CA GLU A 698 0.89 -45.11 6.43
C GLU A 698 0.64 -45.84 5.09
N GLY A 699 -0.53 -45.65 4.48
CA GLY A 699 -0.96 -46.29 3.21
C GLY A 699 -0.40 -45.68 1.92
N VAL A 700 0.78 -45.06 1.94
CA VAL A 700 1.43 -44.48 0.75
C VAL A 700 2.86 -45.01 0.62
N GLU A 701 3.05 -46.03 -0.21
CA GLU A 701 4.38 -46.38 -0.71
C GLU A 701 4.93 -45.23 -1.56
N LEU A 702 6.19 -44.86 -1.33
CA LEU A 702 6.90 -43.80 -2.05
C LEU A 702 7.91 -44.43 -3.01
N ASP A 703 7.66 -44.26 -4.31
CA ASP A 703 8.61 -44.39 -5.42
C ASP A 703 8.73 -43.01 -6.11
#